data_AF-A0A8H7A5S9-F1
#
_entry.id   AF-A0A8H7A5S9-F1
#
_cell.length_a   1.000
_cell.length_b   1.000
_cell.length_c   1.000
_cell.angle_alpha   90.00
_cell.angle_beta   90.00
_cell.angle_gamma   90.00
#
_symmetry.space_group_name_H-M   'P 1'
#
loop_
_entity.id
_entity.type
_entity.pdbx_description
1 polymer ?
#
loop_
_entity_poly.entity_id
_entity_poly.type
_entity_poly.pdbx_seq_one_letter_code
_entity_poly.pdbx_strand_id
1 'polypeptide(L)'
;MWYVEISKDWDVLGPFPIHAREQYFLSPSFPVNVHEPIDLTKKYPSSYADGGNVSWTTTTSNKAGEIKVAFPNIRWQSLRATEGWAALQHHAVLRGTLTVSSTPPYGIRERPRLLVQLLQGSFFTIIPSDLTKSQGITPRWYHGNIYAMERALPQAVDLPVPPEASKQTQYTIFISGDFEIRLFGDPSASKQEYPVQSLQIGVNIELPTRDPSTHVVHEPTQDVMCDFVDGWAFGNALGIGMRSVDGWWTVKEVTLEDSNPDNIPKDITLRLKQETHLAPSQTRIIPIVIEQHSAFCGGELRIRVRAQGQSTLYPSTVSVTVPIKHLEGWDGKDRPKLYSIKASYFYAHSMPTNFVVVPPLYRNEGEVSKAPILCLHGAGVDVIGTPWWVESLPRMNNSWLVIPTGRTSWGLDWHGPSAKDAWGSLDALVSIAEANLAWKDWRLPINPSAVILGHSNGGQGTWYLASRYPDRVLAAVPMAGYIKSQAYVPLTQSRSAHYMDPALRAILQGTLTPDDNDLFLSNLVDMPVLAIHGGIDDNVPVWHSREYISIIKALNPNANATYREDAGQLHWYPEAITHPDTLAFIKKSVSLEVRKPPVEFTLTVANPLESGPMYGLQVVSLLVPGRLGRLKVRIDDRGFAHISPTNISAFLVDLSVLYPSQDYVNLTGIYVGTDLVQSPSTIYVVSKQDLSGWQANDAVDQTTGLPRPPGRAQLILTSNAPLTIVVPPNAVHELSIALRIAHILEVYHKLDTSILTFSEYALTNSDTPPGNLVLIGNTAAPSVKWLLQKSPTPWSLRERSLFLQGRAVTQAGQAVVSTFPHPSLPSTVLLLSSNEGAGLERAYRQFPLRTGVTTPDWLVMSEGVDNMGAAGLDGAGTWGREWVWNEPMSWLN
;
A
#
# COMPACT_ATOMS: atom_id res chain seq x y z
N MET A 1 -7.31 39.91 5.90
CA MET A 1 -7.54 38.45 5.91
C MET A 1 -7.70 37.96 4.49
N TRP A 2 -7.25 36.75 4.16
CA TRP A 2 -7.44 36.13 2.85
C TRP A 2 -8.70 35.27 2.81
N TYR A 3 -9.36 35.20 1.65
CA TYR A 3 -10.54 34.38 1.39
C TYR A 3 -10.38 33.61 0.08
N VAL A 4 -10.93 32.40 0.03
CA VAL A 4 -11.00 31.58 -1.18
C VAL A 4 -12.46 31.23 -1.47
N GLU A 5 -12.85 31.32 -2.73
CA GLU A 5 -14.16 30.92 -3.22
C GLU A 5 -14.00 30.04 -4.45
N ILE A 6 -14.73 28.93 -4.50
CA ILE A 6 -14.81 28.05 -5.66
C ILE A 6 -16.15 28.25 -6.35
N SER A 7 -16.12 28.41 -7.68
CA SER A 7 -17.33 28.51 -8.50
C SER A 7 -18.20 27.29 -8.31
N LYS A 8 -19.52 27.51 -8.34
CA LYS A 8 -20.49 26.41 -8.37
C LYS A 8 -20.65 25.83 -9.76
N ASP A 9 -20.34 26.58 -10.80
CA ASP A 9 -20.46 26.13 -12.18
C ASP A 9 -19.17 25.42 -12.61
N TRP A 10 -19.34 24.24 -13.21
CA TRP A 10 -18.27 23.37 -13.69
C TRP A 10 -18.51 22.99 -15.14
N ASP A 11 -17.47 23.12 -15.97
CA ASP A 11 -17.46 22.53 -17.29
C ASP A 11 -16.98 21.07 -17.18
N VAL A 12 -17.61 20.16 -17.92
CA VAL A 12 -17.31 18.73 -17.92
C VAL A 12 -17.11 18.23 -19.34
N LEU A 13 -15.96 17.62 -19.61
CA LEU A 13 -15.64 16.96 -20.88
C LEU A 13 -15.54 15.45 -20.69
N GLY A 14 -16.34 14.69 -21.43
CA GLY A 14 -16.34 13.22 -21.37
C GLY A 14 -17.62 12.61 -21.95
N PRO A 15 -17.81 11.29 -21.80
CA PRO A 15 -16.88 10.33 -21.21
C PRO A 15 -15.87 9.82 -22.24
N PHE A 16 -14.64 9.56 -21.81
CA PHE A 16 -13.62 8.84 -22.60
C PHE A 16 -13.45 7.42 -22.05
N PRO A 17 -13.43 6.37 -22.89
CA PRO A 17 -13.13 5.02 -22.45
C PRO A 17 -11.74 4.98 -21.81
N ILE A 18 -11.63 4.29 -20.68
CA ILE A 18 -10.38 4.08 -19.96
C ILE A 18 -10.48 2.74 -19.24
N HIS A 19 -9.35 2.07 -18.95
CA HIS A 19 -9.37 1.01 -17.95
C HIS A 19 -8.92 1.53 -16.57
N ALA A 20 -9.26 0.83 -15.51
CA ALA A 20 -8.83 1.19 -14.17
C ALA A 20 -7.29 1.28 -14.09
N ARG A 21 -6.78 2.32 -13.42
CA ARG A 21 -5.34 2.62 -13.24
C ARG A 21 -4.61 3.21 -14.46
N GLU A 22 -5.26 3.42 -15.61
CA GLU A 22 -4.60 4.05 -16.76
C GLU A 22 -4.26 5.53 -16.55
N GLN A 23 -4.97 6.22 -15.64
CA GLN A 23 -4.73 7.63 -15.31
C GLN A 23 -3.34 7.91 -14.71
N TYR A 24 -2.60 6.85 -14.34
CA TYR A 24 -1.20 6.96 -13.93
C TYR A 24 -0.29 7.29 -15.12
N PHE A 25 -0.59 6.77 -16.31
CA PHE A 25 0.19 7.04 -17.52
C PHE A 25 -0.40 8.20 -18.31
N LEU A 26 -1.70 8.15 -18.56
CA LEU A 26 -2.41 9.17 -19.33
C LEU A 26 -2.42 10.51 -18.60
N SER A 27 -2.31 11.63 -19.33
CA SER A 27 -2.41 12.95 -18.71
C SER A 27 -3.72 13.05 -17.91
N PRO A 28 -3.72 13.54 -16.66
CA PRO A 28 -4.97 13.69 -15.90
C PRO A 28 -5.92 14.75 -16.48
N SER A 29 -5.47 15.51 -17.47
CA SER A 29 -6.29 16.46 -18.25
C SER A 29 -6.61 15.95 -19.65
N PHE A 30 -6.23 14.72 -20.02
CA PHE A 30 -6.46 14.20 -21.37
C PHE A 30 -7.93 14.36 -21.80
N PRO A 31 -8.23 14.85 -23.03
CA PRO A 31 -7.33 15.24 -24.13
C PRO A 31 -6.98 16.75 -24.16
N VAL A 32 -7.16 17.45 -23.04
CA VAL A 32 -6.99 18.90 -22.92
C VAL A 32 -5.54 19.25 -22.61
N ASN A 33 -4.99 20.21 -23.37
CA ASN A 33 -3.75 20.88 -23.00
C ASN A 33 -4.09 22.08 -22.10
N VAL A 34 -3.74 21.99 -20.81
CA VAL A 34 -4.05 23.03 -19.80
C VAL A 34 -3.28 24.34 -20.03
N HIS A 35 -2.30 24.37 -20.93
CA HIS A 35 -1.56 25.59 -21.29
C HIS A 35 -2.17 26.35 -22.47
N GLU A 36 -3.16 25.77 -23.15
CA GLU A 36 -3.82 26.38 -24.30
C GLU A 36 -5.19 26.95 -23.92
N PRO A 37 -5.69 27.98 -24.65
CA PRO A 37 -7.07 28.42 -24.51
C PRO A 37 -8.05 27.26 -24.72
N ILE A 38 -9.01 27.10 -23.80
CA ILE A 38 -10.03 26.06 -23.89
C ILE A 38 -11.17 26.53 -24.79
N ASP A 39 -11.34 25.85 -25.92
CA ASP A 39 -12.51 25.99 -26.79
C ASP A 39 -13.63 25.05 -26.33
N LEU A 40 -14.64 25.61 -25.67
CA LEU A 40 -15.81 24.86 -25.18
C LEU A 40 -16.70 24.31 -26.31
N THR A 41 -16.53 24.78 -27.55
CA THR A 41 -17.28 24.29 -28.72
C THR A 41 -16.59 23.12 -29.42
N LYS A 42 -15.32 22.86 -29.10
CA LYS A 42 -14.53 21.79 -29.69
C LYS A 42 -15.11 20.41 -29.36
N LYS A 43 -15.18 19.56 -30.37
CA LYS A 43 -15.53 18.14 -30.24
C LYS A 43 -14.28 17.28 -30.10
N TYR A 44 -14.39 16.21 -29.32
CA TYR A 44 -13.30 15.29 -29.04
C TYR A 44 -13.71 13.85 -29.35
N PRO A 45 -12.86 13.03 -29.99
CA PRO A 45 -13.18 11.65 -30.29
C PRO A 45 -13.43 10.81 -29.01
N SER A 46 -14.50 10.03 -29.02
CA SER A 46 -14.78 9.01 -27.98
C SER A 46 -15.64 7.89 -28.57
N SER A 47 -15.26 6.64 -28.33
CA SER A 47 -15.99 5.47 -28.81
C SER A 47 -17.30 5.21 -28.06
N TYR A 48 -17.51 5.83 -26.89
CA TYR A 48 -18.74 5.65 -26.12
C TYR A 48 -19.91 6.47 -26.65
N ALA A 49 -19.65 7.59 -27.34
CA ALA A 49 -20.70 8.51 -27.78
C ALA A 49 -21.23 8.22 -29.19
N ASP A 50 -22.51 8.51 -29.42
CA ASP A 50 -23.10 8.44 -30.74
C ASP A 50 -22.41 9.44 -31.70
N GLY A 51 -22.06 8.97 -32.90
CA GLY A 51 -21.26 9.75 -33.86
C GLY A 51 -19.77 9.87 -33.48
N GLY A 52 -19.31 9.13 -32.47
CA GLY A 52 -17.89 8.97 -32.13
C GLY A 52 -17.23 10.20 -31.51
N ASN A 53 -18.01 11.16 -31.00
CA ASN A 53 -17.48 12.41 -30.45
C ASN A 53 -18.26 12.88 -29.22
N VAL A 54 -17.54 13.46 -28.26
CA VAL A 54 -18.07 14.16 -27.08
C VAL A 54 -17.77 15.66 -27.15
N SER A 55 -18.45 16.44 -26.32
CA SER A 55 -18.28 17.90 -26.23
C SER A 55 -18.35 18.33 -24.77
N TRP A 56 -17.97 19.58 -24.49
CA TRP A 56 -18.15 20.13 -23.16
C TRP A 56 -19.64 20.23 -22.80
N THR A 57 -19.92 19.87 -21.56
CA THR A 57 -21.21 20.02 -20.89
C THR A 57 -21.00 20.79 -19.60
N THR A 58 -22.05 21.09 -18.86
CA THR A 58 -21.95 21.77 -17.57
C THR A 58 -22.65 20.98 -16.46
N THR A 59 -22.14 21.13 -15.25
CA THR A 59 -22.79 20.68 -14.02
C THR A 59 -22.57 21.72 -12.93
N THR A 60 -23.23 21.55 -11.79
CA THR A 60 -23.09 22.46 -10.65
C THR A 60 -22.71 21.73 -9.38
N SER A 61 -21.87 22.34 -8.55
CA SER A 61 -21.62 21.85 -7.20
C SER A 61 -22.69 22.34 -6.21
N ASN A 62 -23.01 21.51 -5.22
CA ASN A 62 -23.86 21.93 -4.11
C ASN A 62 -23.07 22.78 -3.09
N LYS A 63 -23.72 23.22 -2.00
CA LYS A 63 -23.06 24.04 -0.96
C LYS A 63 -21.91 23.33 -0.23
N ALA A 64 -21.88 22.01 -0.22
CA ALA A 64 -20.83 21.19 0.39
C ALA A 64 -19.69 20.85 -0.59
N GLY A 65 -19.74 21.39 -1.82
CA GLY A 65 -18.76 21.11 -2.86
C GLY A 65 -18.95 19.76 -3.55
N GLU A 66 -20.09 19.08 -3.37
CA GLU A 66 -20.40 17.84 -4.08
C GLU A 66 -20.74 18.16 -5.55
N ILE A 67 -20.08 17.47 -6.48
CA ILE A 67 -20.26 17.59 -7.93
C ILE A 67 -20.72 16.22 -8.45
N LYS A 68 -21.84 16.19 -9.16
CA LYS A 68 -22.33 14.97 -9.82
C LYS A 68 -22.10 15.06 -11.31
N VAL A 69 -21.40 14.07 -11.85
CA VAL A 69 -21.10 13.93 -13.27
C VAL A 69 -21.77 12.67 -13.82
N ALA A 70 -22.52 12.84 -14.90
CA ALA A 70 -23.20 11.75 -15.58
C ALA A 70 -23.32 12.06 -17.07
N PHE A 71 -23.41 11.01 -17.89
CA PHE A 71 -23.55 11.12 -19.34
C PHE A 71 -24.79 10.33 -19.80
N PRO A 72 -26.01 10.86 -19.59
CA PRO A 72 -27.26 10.14 -19.84
C PRO A 72 -27.51 9.83 -21.33
N ASN A 73 -26.89 10.58 -22.24
CA ASN A 73 -27.04 10.38 -23.68
C ASN A 73 -26.20 9.23 -24.24
N ILE A 74 -25.37 8.58 -23.40
CA ILE A 74 -24.55 7.44 -23.80
C ILE A 74 -25.38 6.15 -23.68
N ARG A 75 -25.28 5.28 -24.68
CA ARG A 75 -25.97 3.98 -24.71
C ARG A 75 -25.28 2.94 -23.82
N TRP A 76 -25.20 3.22 -22.51
CA TRP A 76 -24.50 2.38 -21.52
C TRP A 76 -24.95 0.92 -21.51
N GLN A 77 -26.26 0.67 -21.68
CA GLN A 77 -26.79 -0.69 -21.75
C GLN A 77 -26.21 -1.49 -22.93
N SER A 78 -26.06 -0.85 -24.09
CA SER A 78 -25.48 -1.48 -25.28
C SER A 78 -23.99 -1.77 -25.08
N LEU A 79 -23.23 -0.82 -24.53
CA LEU A 79 -21.80 -1.02 -24.23
C LEU A 79 -21.58 -2.14 -23.21
N ARG A 80 -22.40 -2.14 -22.13
CA ARG A 80 -22.34 -3.15 -21.08
C ARG A 80 -22.72 -4.54 -21.58
N ALA A 81 -23.64 -4.65 -22.53
CA ALA A 81 -24.06 -5.94 -23.07
C ALA A 81 -22.91 -6.73 -23.74
N THR A 82 -21.89 -6.03 -24.25
CA THR A 82 -20.72 -6.67 -24.90
C THR A 82 -19.49 -6.71 -23.99
N GLU A 83 -19.21 -5.63 -23.25
CA GLU A 83 -17.96 -5.46 -22.49
C GLU A 83 -18.12 -5.66 -20.97
N GLY A 84 -19.35 -5.90 -20.50
CA GLY A 84 -19.65 -6.01 -19.08
C GLY A 84 -19.27 -4.74 -18.31
N TRP A 85 -18.63 -4.90 -17.14
CA TRP A 85 -18.21 -3.78 -16.30
C TRP A 85 -17.08 -2.94 -16.86
N ALA A 86 -16.30 -3.44 -17.82
CA ALA A 86 -15.25 -2.67 -18.46
C ALA A 86 -15.82 -1.46 -19.22
N ALA A 87 -17.00 -1.60 -19.83
CA ALA A 87 -17.70 -0.52 -20.52
C ALA A 87 -18.12 0.65 -19.62
N LEU A 88 -18.18 0.46 -18.30
CA LEU A 88 -18.57 1.53 -17.37
C LEU A 88 -17.38 2.39 -16.94
N GLN A 89 -16.16 1.88 -17.10
CA GLN A 89 -14.94 2.63 -16.78
C GLN A 89 -14.79 3.79 -17.77
N HIS A 90 -14.68 5.01 -17.25
CA HIS A 90 -14.47 6.18 -18.09
C HIS A 90 -13.75 7.32 -17.37
N HIS A 91 -13.06 8.14 -18.15
CA HIS A 91 -12.44 9.38 -17.74
C HIS A 91 -13.29 10.59 -18.14
N ALA A 92 -13.31 11.60 -17.28
CA ALA A 92 -13.87 12.91 -17.54
C ALA A 92 -12.92 14.00 -16.99
N VAL A 93 -12.84 15.12 -17.70
CA VAL A 93 -12.11 16.31 -17.24
C VAL A 93 -13.12 17.32 -16.75
N LEU A 94 -12.99 17.75 -15.50
CA LEU A 94 -13.77 18.85 -14.96
C LEU A 94 -12.90 20.11 -14.89
N ARG A 95 -13.50 21.25 -15.25
CA ARG A 95 -12.87 22.56 -15.18
C ARG A 95 -13.74 23.49 -14.34
N GLY A 96 -13.14 24.11 -13.32
CA GLY A 96 -13.78 25.07 -12.43
C GLY A 96 -12.96 26.34 -12.27
N THR A 97 -13.56 27.35 -11.64
CA THR A 97 -12.89 28.62 -11.32
C THR A 97 -12.71 28.77 -9.81
N LEU A 98 -11.51 29.17 -9.38
CA LEU A 98 -11.16 29.44 -8.00
C LEU A 98 -10.71 30.90 -7.87
N THR A 99 -11.30 31.65 -6.94
CA THR A 99 -10.97 33.06 -6.69
C THR A 99 -10.37 33.24 -5.31
N VAL A 100 -9.21 33.90 -5.23
CA VAL A 100 -8.55 34.27 -3.98
C VAL A 100 -8.58 35.79 -3.83
N SER A 101 -8.95 36.28 -2.65
CA SER A 101 -9.15 37.71 -2.38
C SER A 101 -8.76 38.09 -0.95
N SER A 102 -8.64 39.39 -0.65
CA SER A 102 -8.31 39.88 0.69
C SER A 102 -9.06 41.14 1.11
N THR A 103 -9.28 41.33 2.42
CA THR A 103 -9.91 42.53 3.01
C THR A 103 -9.16 43.07 4.26
N PRO A 104 -9.04 44.40 4.46
CA PRO A 104 -8.81 45.46 3.47
C PRO A 104 -7.34 45.45 2.94
N PRO A 105 -7.04 46.13 1.82
CA PRO A 105 -5.87 45.88 0.94
C PRO A 105 -4.50 46.34 1.46
N TYR A 106 -4.38 46.82 2.71
CA TYR A 106 -3.13 47.34 3.26
C TYR A 106 -2.60 46.45 4.40
N GLY A 107 -1.33 46.03 4.28
CA GLY A 107 -0.58 45.41 5.39
C GLY A 107 -0.47 43.89 5.39
N ILE A 108 -1.07 43.17 4.45
CA ILE A 108 -0.91 41.72 4.34
C ILE A 108 0.45 41.39 3.71
N ARG A 109 1.38 40.88 4.53
CA ARG A 109 2.72 40.46 4.07
C ARG A 109 2.81 38.96 3.75
N GLU A 110 1.99 38.13 4.40
CA GLU A 110 2.01 36.68 4.18
C GLU A 110 1.25 36.28 2.92
N ARG A 111 1.83 35.35 2.16
CA ARG A 111 1.19 34.71 1.01
C ARG A 111 0.40 33.51 1.50
N PRO A 112 -0.87 33.35 1.10
CA PRO A 112 -1.68 32.22 1.51
C PRO A 112 -1.28 30.98 0.71
N ARG A 113 -1.50 29.82 1.32
CA ARG A 113 -1.60 28.54 0.63
C ARG A 113 -3.00 27.99 0.75
N LEU A 114 -3.31 27.00 -0.07
CA LEU A 114 -4.58 26.31 -0.02
C LEU A 114 -4.45 24.99 0.72
N LEU A 115 -5.49 24.63 1.45
CA LEU A 115 -5.73 23.27 1.93
C LEU A 115 -6.86 22.70 1.08
N VAL A 116 -6.54 21.77 0.19
CA VAL A 116 -7.48 21.20 -0.77
C VAL A 116 -7.80 19.76 -0.38
N GLN A 117 -9.09 19.45 -0.25
CA GLN A 117 -9.58 18.09 -0.08
C GLN A 117 -10.43 17.74 -1.31
N LEU A 118 -9.97 16.77 -2.08
CA LEU A 118 -10.70 16.21 -3.22
C LEU A 118 -11.05 14.76 -2.90
N LEU A 119 -12.33 14.47 -2.66
CA LEU A 119 -12.82 13.11 -2.47
C LEU A 119 -13.33 12.55 -3.80
N GLN A 120 -13.02 11.28 -4.04
CA GLN A 120 -13.44 10.49 -5.21
C GLN A 120 -12.97 11.00 -6.58
N GLY A 121 -12.19 12.09 -6.64
CA GLY A 121 -11.43 12.50 -7.83
C GLY A 121 -10.02 11.91 -7.80
N SER A 122 -9.44 11.61 -8.97
CA SER A 122 -8.13 10.95 -9.03
C SER A 122 -6.96 11.92 -8.95
N PHE A 123 -7.06 13.05 -9.65
CA PHE A 123 -6.07 14.11 -9.64
C PHE A 123 -6.71 15.49 -9.74
N PHE A 124 -5.99 16.52 -9.29
CA PHE A 124 -6.29 17.90 -9.64
C PHE A 124 -5.04 18.73 -9.85
N THR A 125 -5.18 19.86 -10.55
CA THR A 125 -4.16 20.90 -10.63
C THR A 125 -4.80 22.28 -10.65
N ILE A 126 -4.03 23.30 -10.26
CA ILE A 126 -4.45 24.70 -10.25
C ILE A 126 -3.48 25.48 -11.12
N ILE A 127 -4.01 26.24 -12.08
CA ILE A 127 -3.24 27.11 -12.96
C ILE A 127 -3.79 28.55 -12.92
N PRO A 128 -3.00 29.57 -13.24
CA PRO A 128 -3.52 30.93 -13.41
C PRO A 128 -4.58 30.97 -14.52
N SER A 129 -5.71 31.66 -14.30
CA SER A 129 -6.72 31.85 -15.37
C SER A 129 -6.23 32.77 -16.49
N ASP A 130 -5.30 33.66 -16.16
CA ASP A 130 -4.58 34.48 -17.15
C ASP A 130 -3.47 33.65 -17.78
N LEU A 131 -3.69 33.20 -19.02
CA LEU A 131 -2.77 32.33 -19.75
C LEU A 131 -1.41 33.00 -20.03
N THR A 132 -1.30 34.33 -19.99
CA THR A 132 0.00 35.00 -20.10
C THR A 132 0.88 34.71 -18.88
N LYS A 133 0.25 34.49 -17.72
CA LYS A 133 0.93 34.12 -16.47
C LYS A 133 1.17 32.62 -16.33
N SER A 134 0.57 31.78 -17.19
CA SER A 134 0.79 30.33 -17.18
C SER A 134 1.95 29.88 -18.07
N GLN A 135 2.50 30.75 -18.92
CA GLN A 135 3.65 30.41 -19.76
C GLN A 135 4.87 30.04 -18.89
N GLY A 136 5.46 28.87 -19.16
CA GLY A 136 6.63 28.36 -18.42
C GLY A 136 6.33 27.73 -17.05
N ILE A 137 5.07 27.74 -16.59
CA ILE A 137 4.67 27.04 -15.36
C ILE A 137 4.43 25.57 -15.70
N THR A 138 5.12 24.65 -15.02
CA THR A 138 4.77 23.23 -15.07
C THR A 138 3.56 22.97 -14.15
N PRO A 139 2.44 22.39 -14.64
CA PRO A 139 1.31 22.02 -13.80
C PRO A 139 1.73 20.99 -12.77
N ARG A 140 1.45 21.28 -11.51
CA ARG A 140 1.67 20.33 -10.41
C ARG A 140 0.41 19.52 -10.22
N TRP A 141 0.47 18.23 -10.52
CA TRP A 141 -0.67 17.33 -10.34
C TRP A 141 -0.69 16.78 -8.92
N TYR A 142 -1.79 16.96 -8.22
CA TYR A 142 -2.00 16.45 -6.87
C TYR A 142 -2.94 15.26 -6.95
N HIS A 143 -2.64 14.15 -6.27
CA HIS A 143 -3.59 13.04 -6.19
C HIS A 143 -4.77 13.45 -5.31
N GLY A 144 -5.98 13.17 -5.76
CA GLY A 144 -7.15 13.21 -4.89
C GLY A 144 -7.22 11.99 -3.97
N ASN A 145 -8.11 12.03 -2.99
CA ASN A 145 -8.51 10.90 -2.17
C ASN A 145 -9.60 10.11 -2.90
N ILE A 146 -9.20 9.35 -3.92
CA ILE A 146 -10.14 8.65 -4.83
C ILE A 146 -10.96 7.57 -4.12
N TYR A 147 -10.44 6.98 -3.04
CA TYR A 147 -11.14 5.99 -2.21
C TYR A 147 -12.05 6.61 -1.15
N ALA A 148 -12.03 7.95 -1.02
CA ALA A 148 -12.64 8.65 0.12
C ALA A 148 -12.19 8.07 1.48
N MET A 149 -10.89 7.74 1.59
CA MET A 149 -10.25 7.27 2.83
C MET A 149 -10.66 8.14 4.00
N GLU A 150 -11.13 7.49 5.05
CA GLU A 150 -11.47 8.15 6.29
C GLU A 150 -10.24 8.78 6.94
N ARG A 151 -10.44 9.85 7.72
CA ARG A 151 -9.36 10.58 8.42
C ARG A 151 -8.27 11.15 7.51
N ALA A 152 -8.43 11.17 6.18
CA ALA A 152 -7.47 11.82 5.29
C ALA A 152 -7.49 13.35 5.50
N LEU A 153 -6.33 13.93 5.78
CA LEU A 153 -6.18 15.37 5.92
C LEU A 153 -6.24 16.07 4.54
N PRO A 154 -6.64 17.35 4.47
CA PRO A 154 -6.49 18.15 3.27
C PRO A 154 -5.02 18.27 2.85
N GLN A 155 -4.78 18.34 1.55
CA GLN A 155 -3.44 18.51 1.00
C GLN A 155 -3.07 19.99 0.93
N ALA A 156 -1.86 20.32 1.39
CA ALA A 156 -1.32 21.67 1.22
C ALA A 156 -0.90 21.91 -0.24
N VAL A 157 -1.43 22.98 -0.83
CA VAL A 157 -1.25 23.35 -2.24
C VAL A 157 -0.75 24.79 -2.31
N ASP A 158 0.46 24.94 -2.83
CA ASP A 158 1.00 26.27 -3.15
C ASP A 158 0.38 26.78 -4.45
N LEU A 159 -0.04 28.04 -4.45
CA LEU A 159 -0.58 28.67 -5.66
C LEU A 159 0.55 28.86 -6.70
N PRO A 160 0.30 28.55 -7.98
CA PRO A 160 1.33 28.60 -9.04
C PRO A 160 1.90 30.02 -9.23
N VAL A 161 1.06 31.02 -8.98
CA VAL A 161 1.44 32.44 -8.91
C VAL A 161 0.81 33.03 -7.66
N PRO A 162 1.53 33.82 -6.85
CA PRO A 162 0.97 34.45 -5.65
C PRO A 162 -0.27 35.32 -5.95
N PRO A 163 -1.30 35.31 -5.09
CA PRO A 163 -2.45 36.17 -5.26
C PRO A 163 -2.10 37.62 -4.92
N GLU A 164 -2.75 38.55 -5.62
CA GLU A 164 -2.58 39.99 -5.41
C GLU A 164 -3.42 40.46 -4.21
N ALA A 165 -2.83 41.19 -3.26
CA ALA A 165 -3.54 41.65 -2.06
C ALA A 165 -4.49 42.84 -2.32
N SER A 166 -4.35 43.49 -3.48
CA SER A 166 -5.13 44.68 -3.85
C SER A 166 -6.39 44.35 -4.68
N LYS A 167 -6.49 43.14 -5.24
CA LYS A 167 -7.63 42.72 -6.06
C LYS A 167 -7.83 41.22 -6.03
N GLN A 168 -8.99 40.77 -6.47
CA GLN A 168 -9.27 39.35 -6.64
C GLN A 168 -8.33 38.74 -7.68
N THR A 169 -7.78 37.57 -7.38
CA THR A 169 -6.95 36.78 -8.29
C THR A 169 -7.70 35.49 -8.62
N GLN A 170 -7.88 35.21 -9.92
CA GLN A 170 -8.57 34.02 -10.40
C GLN A 170 -7.60 32.96 -10.90
N TYR A 171 -7.93 31.72 -10.59
CA TYR A 171 -7.26 30.50 -11.01
C TYR A 171 -8.26 29.55 -11.64
N THR A 172 -7.78 28.71 -12.54
CA THR A 172 -8.55 27.59 -13.08
C THR A 172 -8.12 26.32 -12.37
N ILE A 173 -9.09 25.54 -11.89
CA ILE A 173 -8.87 24.22 -11.31
C ILE A 173 -9.32 23.16 -12.32
N PHE A 174 -8.46 22.18 -12.57
CA PHE A 174 -8.80 20.99 -13.34
C PHE A 174 -8.85 19.78 -12.41
N ILE A 175 -9.86 18.93 -12.58
CA ILE A 175 -10.01 17.67 -11.87
C ILE A 175 -10.09 16.53 -12.90
N SER A 176 -9.31 15.49 -12.66
CA SER A 176 -9.42 14.20 -13.32
C SER A 176 -10.52 13.39 -12.63
N GLY A 177 -11.68 13.31 -13.28
CA GLY A 177 -12.85 12.57 -12.83
C GLY A 177 -12.87 11.18 -13.48
N ASP A 178 -12.27 10.18 -12.82
CA ASP A 178 -12.30 8.79 -13.28
C ASP A 178 -13.42 8.00 -12.59
N PHE A 179 -14.37 7.47 -13.37
CA PHE A 179 -15.35 6.51 -12.86
C PHE A 179 -14.74 5.12 -12.88
N GLU A 180 -14.51 4.58 -11.68
CA GLU A 180 -14.16 3.17 -11.51
C GLU A 180 -15.30 2.44 -10.80
N ILE A 181 -15.88 1.42 -11.43
CA ILE A 181 -17.01 0.66 -10.86
C ILE A 181 -16.73 0.11 -9.46
N ARG A 182 -15.46 -0.23 -9.16
CA ARG A 182 -15.04 -0.72 -7.83
C ARG A 182 -15.19 0.32 -6.72
N LEU A 183 -15.29 1.60 -7.08
CA LEU A 183 -15.40 2.73 -6.16
C LEU A 183 -16.82 3.28 -6.09
N PHE A 184 -17.50 3.36 -7.23
CA PHE A 184 -18.83 3.97 -7.34
C PHE A 184 -19.97 2.94 -7.38
N GLY A 185 -19.64 1.66 -7.49
CA GLY A 185 -20.60 0.57 -7.59
C GLY A 185 -21.23 0.44 -8.98
N ASP A 186 -21.97 -0.65 -9.15
CA ASP A 186 -22.75 -0.88 -10.34
C ASP A 186 -24.04 -0.02 -10.32
N PRO A 187 -24.32 0.81 -11.34
CA PRO A 187 -25.53 1.62 -11.39
C PRO A 187 -26.82 0.78 -11.34
N SER A 188 -26.80 -0.46 -11.88
CA SER A 188 -27.97 -1.34 -11.81
C SER A 188 -28.33 -1.78 -10.39
N ALA A 189 -27.34 -1.95 -9.50
CA ALA A 189 -27.57 -2.29 -8.10
C ALA A 189 -28.29 -1.16 -7.33
N SER A 190 -28.07 0.10 -7.76
CA SER A 190 -28.74 1.29 -7.23
C SER A 190 -29.98 1.71 -8.03
N LYS A 191 -30.46 0.87 -8.96
CA LYS A 191 -31.58 1.15 -9.88
C LYS A 191 -31.38 2.42 -10.71
N GLN A 192 -30.14 2.76 -11.02
CA GLN A 192 -29.77 3.84 -11.93
C GLN A 192 -29.57 3.28 -13.35
N GLU A 193 -29.98 4.06 -14.36
CA GLU A 193 -29.84 3.66 -15.77
C GLU A 193 -28.42 3.82 -16.30
N TYR A 194 -27.64 4.71 -15.68
CA TYR A 194 -26.30 5.09 -16.11
C TYR A 194 -25.37 5.38 -14.92
N PRO A 195 -24.05 5.27 -15.11
CA PRO A 195 -23.06 5.66 -14.10
C PRO A 195 -23.21 7.13 -13.69
N VAL A 196 -23.16 7.39 -12.38
CA VAL A 196 -23.07 8.73 -11.82
C VAL A 196 -21.83 8.80 -10.94
N GLN A 197 -20.88 9.64 -11.32
CA GLN A 197 -19.72 9.94 -10.49
C GLN A 197 -20.11 11.05 -9.49
N SER A 198 -19.93 10.79 -8.19
CA SER A 198 -20.05 11.82 -7.15
C SER A 198 -18.65 12.20 -6.67
N LEU A 199 -18.28 13.45 -6.83
CA LEU A 199 -17.00 14.02 -6.38
C LEU A 199 -17.29 15.04 -5.29
N GLN A 200 -16.35 15.27 -4.39
CA GLN A 200 -16.46 16.38 -3.44
C GLN A 200 -15.16 17.17 -3.38
N ILE A 201 -15.25 18.49 -3.50
CA ILE A 201 -14.11 19.39 -3.36
C ILE A 201 -14.33 20.41 -2.24
N GLY A 202 -13.38 20.45 -1.30
CA GLY A 202 -13.26 21.47 -0.28
C GLY A 202 -11.95 22.23 -0.44
N VAL A 203 -11.98 23.56 -0.33
CA VAL A 203 -10.79 24.40 -0.37
C VAL A 203 -10.83 25.42 0.76
N ASN A 204 -9.77 25.43 1.57
CA ASN A 204 -9.57 26.38 2.65
C ASN A 204 -8.25 27.13 2.46
N ILE A 205 -8.09 28.25 3.17
CA ILE A 205 -6.82 28.98 3.22
C ILE A 205 -6.06 28.61 4.49
N GLU A 206 -4.76 28.38 4.33
CA GLU A 206 -3.81 28.35 5.42
C GLU A 206 -2.78 29.47 5.23
N LEU A 207 -2.45 30.15 6.34
CA LEU A 207 -1.46 31.21 6.38
C LEU A 207 -0.22 30.74 7.15
N PRO A 208 0.99 31.09 6.69
CA PRO A 208 2.17 30.99 7.53
C PRO A 208 1.96 31.76 8.83
N THR A 209 2.42 31.21 9.95
CA THR A 209 2.23 31.84 11.26
C THR A 209 3.49 32.57 11.71
N ARG A 210 3.31 33.61 12.53
CA ARG A 210 4.41 34.27 13.27
C ARG A 210 4.46 33.88 14.73
N ASP A 211 3.44 33.18 15.22
CA ASP A 211 3.38 32.72 16.60
C ASP A 211 4.15 31.39 16.72
N PRO A 212 5.24 31.35 17.50
CA PRO A 212 6.04 30.15 17.69
C PRO A 212 5.25 28.91 18.12
N SER A 213 4.12 29.10 18.82
CA SER A 213 3.26 28.02 19.32
C SER A 213 2.38 27.37 18.26
N THR A 214 2.36 27.89 17.03
CA THR A 214 1.45 27.44 15.96
C THR A 214 2.15 26.95 14.70
N HIS A 215 3.49 26.95 14.67
CA HIS A 215 4.26 26.41 13.53
C HIS A 215 4.15 24.89 13.42
N VAL A 216 3.90 24.21 14.53
CA VAL A 216 3.58 22.78 14.59
C VAL A 216 2.22 22.65 15.25
N VAL A 217 1.32 21.90 14.62
CA VAL A 217 -0.05 21.71 15.08
C VAL A 217 -0.37 20.23 15.27
N HIS A 218 -1.24 19.94 16.23
CA HIS A 218 -1.76 18.60 16.48
C HIS A 218 -2.88 18.26 15.49
N GLU A 219 -2.78 17.07 14.90
CA GLU A 219 -3.76 16.51 13.97
C GLU A 219 -4.42 15.27 14.61
N PRO A 220 -5.46 15.44 15.43
CA PRO A 220 -6.02 14.37 16.30
C PRO A 220 -6.56 13.16 15.52
N THR A 221 -6.96 13.37 14.26
CA THR A 221 -7.44 12.28 13.39
C THR A 221 -6.34 11.28 13.02
N GLN A 222 -5.07 11.63 13.26
CA GLN A 222 -3.91 10.77 13.01
C GLN A 222 -3.36 10.11 14.29
N ASP A 223 -3.96 10.37 15.46
CA ASP A 223 -3.50 9.78 16.71
C ASP A 223 -3.74 8.27 16.72
N VAL A 224 -2.80 7.55 17.35
CA VAL A 224 -2.83 6.10 17.50
C VAL A 224 -2.74 5.79 18.99
N MET A 225 -3.81 5.21 19.54
CA MET A 225 -3.91 4.86 20.95
C MET A 225 -4.67 3.54 21.11
N CYS A 226 -4.16 2.65 21.95
CA CYS A 226 -4.83 1.41 22.35
C CYS A 226 -5.87 1.64 23.43
N ASP A 227 -6.74 0.64 23.63
CA ASP A 227 -7.61 0.55 24.79
C ASP A 227 -6.81 0.09 26.01
N PHE A 228 -7.31 0.40 27.20
CA PHE A 228 -6.73 -0.03 28.48
C PHE A 228 -7.63 -1.12 29.06
N VAL A 229 -7.05 -2.24 29.52
CA VAL A 229 -7.78 -3.33 30.17
C VAL A 229 -7.32 -3.46 31.61
N ASP A 230 -8.25 -3.35 32.56
CA ASP A 230 -7.94 -3.30 34.00
C ASP A 230 -6.84 -2.29 34.34
N GLY A 231 -6.87 -1.15 33.65
CA GLY A 231 -5.90 -0.07 33.77
C GLY A 231 -4.56 -0.30 33.07
N TRP A 232 -4.37 -1.39 32.32
CA TRP A 232 -3.14 -1.65 31.55
C TRP A 232 -3.33 -1.35 30.06
N ALA A 233 -2.40 -0.61 29.45
CA ALA A 233 -2.39 -0.39 28.01
C ALA A 233 -2.28 -1.72 27.25
N PHE A 234 -3.20 -1.99 26.32
CA PHE A 234 -3.17 -3.20 25.50
C PHE A 234 -2.26 -2.99 24.27
N GLY A 235 -0.96 -2.83 24.54
CA GLY A 235 0.02 -2.39 23.55
C GLY A 235 0.99 -1.38 24.15
N ASN A 236 2.11 -1.15 23.46
CA ASN A 236 3.15 -0.23 23.92
C ASN A 236 3.37 0.97 22.99
N ALA A 237 2.61 1.07 21.90
CA ALA A 237 2.76 2.13 20.92
C ALA A 237 1.68 3.21 21.07
N LEU A 238 2.14 4.45 21.21
CA LEU A 238 1.33 5.67 21.12
C LEU A 238 1.83 6.48 19.92
N GLY A 239 0.91 7.00 19.14
CA GLY A 239 1.18 7.90 18.03
C GLY A 239 0.45 9.21 18.21
N ILE A 240 1.15 10.33 18.04
CA ILE A 240 0.54 11.67 18.05
C ILE A 240 0.70 12.31 16.68
N GLY A 241 -0.40 12.67 16.03
CA GLY A 241 -0.39 13.34 14.74
C GLY A 241 0.16 14.75 14.83
N MET A 242 1.27 15.05 14.16
CA MET A 242 1.84 16.39 14.14
C MET A 242 2.07 16.85 12.71
N ARG A 243 1.70 18.10 12.43
CA ARG A 243 1.91 18.73 11.13
C ARG A 243 2.69 20.02 11.30
N SER A 244 3.72 20.22 10.47
CA SER A 244 4.35 21.53 10.34
C SER A 244 3.47 22.39 9.42
N VAL A 245 3.01 23.55 9.92
CA VAL A 245 2.31 24.56 9.09
C VAL A 245 3.31 25.19 8.13
N ASP A 246 4.49 25.55 8.64
CA ASP A 246 5.61 26.13 7.92
C ASP A 246 6.96 25.80 8.58
N GLY A 247 8.04 25.95 7.82
CA GLY A 247 9.40 25.71 8.30
C GLY A 247 9.76 24.23 8.52
N TRP A 248 11.01 23.98 8.89
CA TRP A 248 11.51 22.65 9.21
C TRP A 248 11.62 22.50 10.72
N TRP A 249 11.04 21.43 11.26
CA TRP A 249 10.95 21.17 12.70
C TRP A 249 11.44 19.79 13.06
N THR A 250 11.98 19.63 14.26
CA THR A 250 12.34 18.32 14.82
C THR A 250 11.67 18.16 16.16
N VAL A 251 10.83 17.14 16.32
CA VAL A 251 10.27 16.78 17.63
C VAL A 251 11.37 16.12 18.46
N LYS A 252 11.71 16.76 19.59
CA LYS A 252 12.86 16.41 20.44
C LYS A 252 12.45 15.78 21.76
N GLU A 253 11.26 16.11 22.25
CA GLU A 253 10.82 15.73 23.59
C GLU A 253 9.30 15.56 23.67
N VAL A 254 8.86 14.56 24.42
CA VAL A 254 7.47 14.38 24.85
C VAL A 254 7.46 14.16 26.35
N THR A 255 6.54 14.82 27.05
CA THR A 255 6.40 14.71 28.51
C THR A 255 4.93 14.62 28.90
N LEU A 256 4.62 13.87 29.96
CA LEU A 256 3.30 13.89 30.55
C LEU A 256 3.08 15.21 31.30
N GLU A 257 1.91 15.80 31.14
CA GLU A 257 1.47 16.97 31.87
C GLU A 257 0.36 16.58 32.85
N ASP A 258 0.34 17.21 34.03
CA ASP A 258 -0.84 17.28 34.88
C ASP A 258 -1.04 18.74 35.34
N SER A 259 -2.30 19.12 35.56
CA SER A 259 -2.69 20.36 36.24
C SER A 259 -2.10 20.49 37.66
N ASN A 260 -1.80 19.37 38.33
CA ASN A 260 -1.08 19.34 39.60
C ASN A 260 0.23 18.52 39.46
N PRO A 261 1.42 19.13 39.60
CA PRO A 261 2.71 18.44 39.48
C PRO A 261 2.89 17.23 40.41
N ASP A 262 2.20 17.21 41.56
CA ASP A 262 2.22 16.09 42.51
C ASP A 262 1.37 14.88 42.07
N ASN A 263 0.51 15.06 41.05
CA ASN A 263 -0.42 14.06 40.52
C ASN A 263 -0.03 13.49 39.15
N ILE A 264 1.14 13.85 38.60
CA ILE A 264 1.63 13.22 37.36
C ILE A 264 1.55 11.69 37.55
N PRO A 265 0.94 10.94 36.61
CA PRO A 265 0.85 9.49 36.71
C PRO A 265 2.25 8.90 36.88
N LYS A 266 2.59 8.45 38.09
CA LYS A 266 3.91 7.83 38.37
C LYS A 266 4.03 6.45 37.72
N ASP A 267 2.89 5.91 37.31
CA ASP A 267 2.73 4.54 36.84
C ASP A 267 2.89 4.39 35.32
N ILE A 268 2.86 5.50 34.58
CA ILE A 268 3.06 5.56 33.13
C ILE A 268 4.18 6.54 32.81
N THR A 269 5.15 6.09 32.00
CA THR A 269 6.18 6.94 31.40
C THR A 269 6.00 6.94 29.89
N LEU A 270 6.13 8.12 29.28
CA LEU A 270 6.14 8.29 27.84
C LEU A 270 7.55 8.62 27.37
N ARG A 271 8.02 7.93 26.33
CA ARG A 271 9.34 8.17 25.75
C ARG A 271 9.25 8.23 24.24
N LEU A 272 9.88 9.22 23.62
CA LEU A 272 10.04 9.23 22.17
C LEU A 272 10.79 7.97 21.72
N LYS A 273 10.20 7.24 20.76
CA LYS A 273 10.86 6.09 20.15
C LYS A 273 12.09 6.53 19.34
N GLN A 274 11.96 7.67 18.66
CA GLN A 274 12.99 8.34 17.88
C GLN A 274 12.61 9.81 17.66
N GLU A 275 13.60 10.67 17.41
CA GLU A 275 13.34 12.03 16.93
C GLU A 275 12.64 12.00 15.57
N THR A 276 11.76 12.98 15.33
CA THR A 276 10.97 13.04 14.10
C THR A 276 11.11 14.40 13.44
N HIS A 277 11.65 14.42 12.23
CA HIS A 277 11.79 15.62 11.39
C HIS A 277 10.51 15.85 10.58
N LEU A 278 10.00 17.08 10.61
CA LEU A 278 8.83 17.54 9.87
C LEU A 278 9.29 18.55 8.83
N ALA A 279 9.08 18.23 7.55
CA ALA A 279 9.20 19.19 6.47
C ALA A 279 8.00 20.17 6.48
N PRO A 280 8.11 21.36 5.86
CA PRO A 280 6.99 22.28 5.74
C PRO A 280 5.76 21.60 5.16
N SER A 281 4.57 21.83 5.74
CA SER A 281 3.29 21.18 5.40
C SER A 281 3.19 19.68 5.61
N GLN A 282 4.27 19.01 6.05
CA GLN A 282 4.27 17.56 6.23
C GLN A 282 3.57 17.18 7.53
N THR A 283 2.70 16.18 7.44
CA THR A 283 2.14 15.48 8.60
C THR A 283 2.92 14.20 8.85
N ARG A 284 3.26 13.93 10.12
CA ARG A 284 3.80 12.64 10.56
C ARG A 284 3.19 12.25 11.89
N ILE A 285 3.13 10.95 12.16
CA ILE A 285 2.69 10.40 13.45
C ILE A 285 3.94 10.22 14.32
N ILE A 286 4.05 11.02 15.39
CA ILE A 286 5.19 11.00 16.30
C ILE A 286 5.16 9.69 17.11
N PRO A 287 6.22 8.85 17.05
CA PRO A 287 6.21 7.56 17.72
C PRO A 287 6.65 7.66 19.18
N ILE A 288 5.76 7.26 20.08
CA ILE A 288 5.92 7.35 21.53
C ILE A 288 5.72 5.96 22.14
N VAL A 289 6.68 5.52 22.96
CA VAL A 289 6.58 4.28 23.73
C VAL A 289 5.84 4.57 25.02
N ILE A 290 4.83 3.75 25.33
CA ILE A 290 4.18 3.69 26.64
C ILE A 290 4.94 2.65 27.48
N GLU A 291 5.52 3.08 28.59
CA GLU A 291 6.13 2.22 29.59
C GLU A 291 5.27 2.31 30.85
N GLN A 292 4.75 1.17 31.33
CA GLN A 292 3.81 1.11 32.44
C GLN A 292 4.28 0.12 33.50
N HIS A 293 4.20 0.51 34.78
CA HIS A 293 4.63 -0.32 35.91
C HIS A 293 3.49 -0.71 36.85
N SER A 294 2.36 -0.01 36.81
CA SER A 294 1.17 -0.38 37.56
C SER A 294 -0.10 0.06 36.80
N ALA A 295 -1.27 -0.43 37.22
CA ALA A 295 -2.55 -0.11 36.60
C ALA A 295 -2.86 1.38 36.71
N PHE A 296 -3.27 1.99 35.60
CA PHE A 296 -3.63 3.40 35.50
C PHE A 296 -5.14 3.56 35.31
N CYS A 297 -5.78 4.40 36.12
CA CYS A 297 -7.24 4.59 36.11
C CYS A 297 -7.70 5.95 35.56
N GLY A 298 -6.78 6.81 35.11
CA GLY A 298 -7.13 8.12 34.57
C GLY A 298 -7.83 8.03 33.22
N GLY A 299 -8.75 8.96 32.94
CA GLY A 299 -9.55 8.97 31.71
C GLY A 299 -8.86 9.54 30.47
N GLU A 300 -7.70 10.18 30.64
CA GLU A 300 -6.95 10.82 29.54
C GLU A 300 -5.45 10.90 29.86
N LEU A 301 -4.63 11.01 28.83
CA LEU A 301 -3.23 11.41 28.91
C LEU A 301 -3.08 12.83 28.37
N ARG A 302 -2.53 13.74 29.18
CA ARG A 302 -2.12 15.06 28.70
C ARG A 302 -0.62 15.02 28.42
N ILE A 303 -0.24 15.41 27.21
CA ILE A 303 1.08 15.22 26.66
C ILE A 303 1.57 16.55 26.10
N ARG A 304 2.71 17.02 26.58
CA ARG A 304 3.44 18.13 25.98
C ARG A 304 4.39 17.58 24.94
N VAL A 305 4.27 18.05 23.70
CA VAL A 305 5.20 17.75 22.61
C VAL A 305 6.02 19.00 22.31
N ARG A 306 7.35 18.89 22.36
CA ARG A 306 8.26 19.99 22.10
C ARG A 306 9.05 19.74 20.81
N ALA A 307 8.95 20.69 19.89
CA ALA A 307 9.65 20.69 18.61
C ALA A 307 10.63 21.88 18.50
N GLN A 308 11.82 21.63 17.95
CA GLN A 308 12.82 22.64 17.68
C GLN A 308 12.85 22.96 16.17
N GLY A 309 12.70 24.23 15.81
CA GLY A 309 12.81 24.67 14.42
C GLY A 309 14.27 24.85 14.02
N GLN A 310 14.60 24.54 12.76
CA GLN A 310 15.97 24.70 12.23
C GLN A 310 16.39 26.18 12.14
N SER A 311 15.45 27.08 11.85
CA SER A 311 15.68 28.50 11.64
C SER A 311 15.08 29.39 12.75
N THR A 312 14.47 28.80 13.78
CA THR A 312 13.83 29.52 14.88
C THR A 312 14.65 29.43 16.16
N LEU A 313 14.74 30.56 16.88
CA LEU A 313 15.41 30.62 18.19
C LEU A 313 14.58 29.93 19.29
N TYR A 314 13.25 29.89 19.14
CA TYR A 314 12.33 29.37 20.14
C TYR A 314 11.72 28.03 19.69
N PRO A 315 11.60 27.05 20.60
CA PRO A 315 10.88 25.81 20.33
C PRO A 315 9.37 26.07 20.23
N SER A 316 8.69 25.23 19.46
CA SER A 316 7.24 25.13 19.47
C SER A 316 6.82 24.06 20.47
N THR A 317 5.81 24.35 21.29
CA THR A 317 5.30 23.44 22.31
C THR A 317 3.81 23.28 22.12
N VAL A 318 3.36 22.03 21.96
CA VAL A 318 1.96 21.68 21.73
C VAL A 318 1.49 20.78 22.87
N SER A 319 0.44 21.19 23.58
CA SER A 319 -0.24 20.34 24.58
C SER A 319 -1.35 19.55 23.90
N VAL A 320 -1.30 18.24 24.04
CA VAL A 320 -2.21 17.27 23.43
C VAL A 320 -2.93 16.50 24.53
N THR A 321 -4.24 16.32 24.41
CA THR A 321 -5.01 15.47 25.32
C THR A 321 -5.54 14.27 24.57
N VAL A 322 -5.10 13.08 24.97
CA VAL A 322 -5.50 11.81 24.35
C VAL A 322 -6.47 11.09 25.30
N PRO A 323 -7.74 10.87 24.92
CA PRO A 323 -8.67 10.13 25.75
C PRO A 323 -8.28 8.65 25.87
N ILE A 324 -8.47 8.07 27.05
CA ILE A 324 -8.28 6.65 27.30
C ILE A 324 -9.64 5.97 27.42
N LYS A 325 -9.79 4.87 26.67
CA LYS A 325 -10.92 3.97 26.82
C LYS A 325 -10.53 2.81 27.73
N HIS A 326 -11.11 2.79 28.94
CA HIS A 326 -10.97 1.68 29.88
C HIS A 326 -11.98 0.58 29.58
N LEU A 327 -11.50 -0.66 29.62
CA LEU A 327 -12.26 -1.89 29.54
C LEU A 327 -12.01 -2.70 30.81
N GLU A 328 -13.05 -3.35 31.30
CA GLU A 328 -12.91 -4.37 32.35
C GLU A 328 -12.24 -5.61 31.78
N GLY A 329 -11.51 -6.36 32.61
CA GLY A 329 -10.94 -7.64 32.28
C GLY A 329 -11.96 -8.59 31.64
N TRP A 330 -11.51 -9.36 30.65
CA TRP A 330 -12.40 -10.24 29.90
C TRP A 330 -12.56 -11.63 30.53
N ASP A 331 -12.17 -11.84 31.79
CA ASP A 331 -12.31 -13.13 32.49
C ASP A 331 -13.63 -13.19 33.27
N GLY A 332 -14.45 -14.24 33.10
CA GLY A 332 -15.74 -14.39 33.80
C GLY A 332 -16.91 -14.93 32.97
N LYS A 333 -18.05 -15.25 33.59
CA LYS A 333 -19.22 -15.93 32.96
C LYS A 333 -20.30 -14.98 32.39
N ASP A 334 -20.34 -13.73 32.84
CA ASP A 334 -21.38 -12.75 32.46
C ASP A 334 -20.86 -11.75 31.42
N ARG A 335 -20.62 -12.21 30.18
CA ARG A 335 -19.99 -11.37 29.14
C ARG A 335 -20.98 -10.81 28.14
N PRO A 336 -20.80 -9.54 27.68
CA PRO A 336 -21.53 -9.03 26.54
C PRO A 336 -21.26 -9.89 25.29
N LYS A 337 -22.28 -9.95 24.41
CA LYS A 337 -22.28 -10.77 23.18
C LYS A 337 -21.03 -10.51 22.31
N LEU A 338 -20.52 -9.28 22.33
CA LEU A 338 -19.26 -8.88 21.70
C LEU A 338 -18.36 -8.13 22.69
N TYR A 339 -17.10 -8.51 22.77
CA TYR A 339 -16.06 -7.81 23.52
C TYR A 339 -14.81 -7.75 22.64
N SER A 340 -14.35 -6.56 22.29
CA SER A 340 -13.18 -6.34 21.43
C SER A 340 -12.26 -5.29 22.03
N ILE A 341 -10.96 -5.49 21.86
CA ILE A 341 -9.92 -4.62 22.40
C ILE A 341 -9.18 -4.01 21.21
N LYS A 342 -9.05 -2.69 21.17
CA LYS A 342 -8.14 -2.02 20.25
C LYS A 342 -6.71 -2.09 20.80
N ALA A 343 -5.85 -2.79 20.09
CA ALA A 343 -4.45 -2.97 20.44
C ALA A 343 -3.55 -2.03 19.63
N SER A 344 -2.34 -1.74 20.12
CA SER A 344 -1.36 -0.94 19.38
C SER A 344 0.06 -1.51 19.42
N TYR A 345 0.80 -1.35 18.32
CA TYR A 345 2.19 -1.77 18.19
C TYR A 345 2.96 -0.87 17.21
N PHE A 346 4.29 -1.03 17.14
CA PHE A 346 5.12 -0.34 16.14
C PHE A 346 5.31 -1.22 14.90
N TYR A 347 4.57 -0.92 13.84
CA TYR A 347 4.85 -1.47 12.51
C TYR A 347 6.21 -0.97 12.02
N ALA A 348 7.00 -1.84 11.38
CA ALA A 348 8.29 -1.47 10.81
C ALA A 348 9.17 -0.66 11.80
N HIS A 349 9.33 -1.20 13.01
CA HIS A 349 10.12 -0.68 14.15
C HIS A 349 9.66 0.62 14.82
N SER A 350 9.01 1.54 14.10
CA SER A 350 8.69 2.86 14.66
C SER A 350 7.35 3.45 14.25
N MET A 351 6.54 2.84 13.38
CA MET A 351 5.25 3.42 12.97
C MET A 351 4.12 2.95 13.91
N PRO A 352 3.58 3.80 14.79
CA PRO A 352 2.48 3.40 15.67
C PRO A 352 1.29 2.96 14.83
N THR A 353 0.72 1.81 15.17
CA THR A 353 -0.33 1.15 14.38
C THR A 353 -1.34 0.49 15.30
N ASN A 354 -2.62 0.68 15.01
CA ASN A 354 -3.71 -0.02 15.70
C ASN A 354 -4.11 -1.30 14.96
N PHE A 355 -4.62 -2.26 15.73
CA PHE A 355 -5.39 -3.40 15.25
C PHE A 355 -6.46 -3.75 16.29
N VAL A 356 -7.40 -4.63 15.96
CA VAL A 356 -8.44 -5.06 16.90
C VAL A 356 -8.27 -6.54 17.20
N VAL A 357 -8.54 -6.93 18.44
CA VAL A 357 -8.60 -8.33 18.85
C VAL A 357 -9.90 -8.66 19.55
N VAL A 358 -10.32 -9.91 19.42
CA VAL A 358 -11.39 -10.49 20.25
C VAL A 358 -10.77 -11.59 21.09
N PRO A 359 -10.77 -11.46 22.43
CA PRO A 359 -10.20 -12.47 23.31
C PRO A 359 -11.05 -13.75 23.33
N PRO A 360 -10.41 -14.91 23.57
CA PRO A 360 -11.10 -16.18 23.75
C PRO A 360 -12.04 -16.15 24.98
N LEU A 361 -13.07 -17.01 24.96
CA LEU A 361 -14.00 -17.16 26.06
C LEU A 361 -13.35 -17.79 27.30
N TYR A 362 -12.42 -18.73 27.13
CA TYR A 362 -11.81 -19.47 28.21
C TYR A 362 -10.29 -19.31 28.18
N ARG A 363 -9.70 -19.41 29.38
CA ARG A 363 -8.25 -19.45 29.59
C ARG A 363 -7.68 -20.75 29.02
N ASN A 364 -6.38 -20.77 28.73
CA ASN A 364 -5.69 -21.97 28.28
C ASN A 364 -5.25 -22.85 29.48
N GLU A 365 -6.13 -23.19 30.45
CA GLU A 365 -5.89 -23.83 31.79
C GLU A 365 -4.72 -24.87 31.91
N GLY A 366 -3.47 -24.49 31.64
CA GLY A 366 -2.35 -25.41 31.46
C GLY A 366 -2.32 -26.17 30.11
N GLU A 367 -3.28 -25.92 29.20
CA GLU A 367 -3.35 -26.54 27.87
C GLU A 367 -2.62 -25.72 26.81
N VAL A 368 -2.22 -26.37 25.71
CA VAL A 368 -1.65 -25.67 24.54
C VAL A 368 -2.73 -24.79 23.92
N SER A 369 -2.45 -23.50 23.78
CA SER A 369 -3.37 -22.54 23.16
C SER A 369 -3.77 -23.01 21.75
N LYS A 370 -5.06 -22.88 21.42
CA LYS A 370 -5.54 -23.13 20.05
C LYS A 370 -5.00 -22.08 19.11
N ALA A 371 -4.90 -22.43 17.82
CA ALA A 371 -4.42 -21.49 16.83
C ALA A 371 -5.30 -20.23 16.78
N PRO A 372 -4.70 -19.05 16.63
CA PRO A 372 -5.42 -17.80 16.44
C PRO A 372 -6.07 -17.78 15.04
N ILE A 373 -7.06 -16.91 14.89
CA ILE A 373 -7.76 -16.68 13.62
C ILE A 373 -7.46 -15.27 13.14
N LEU A 374 -6.84 -15.15 11.98
CA LEU A 374 -6.56 -13.87 11.31
C LEU A 374 -7.75 -13.52 10.42
N CYS A 375 -8.46 -12.44 10.75
CA CYS A 375 -9.75 -12.07 10.16
C CYS A 375 -9.62 -10.81 9.29
N LEU A 376 -9.50 -11.00 7.98
CA LEU A 376 -9.25 -9.93 7.01
C LEU A 376 -10.56 -9.28 6.55
N HIS A 377 -10.64 -7.95 6.62
CA HIS A 377 -11.83 -7.19 6.24
C HIS A 377 -11.93 -6.91 4.72
N GLY A 378 -13.13 -6.58 4.27
CA GLY A 378 -13.40 -6.13 2.89
C GLY A 378 -12.90 -4.72 2.59
N ALA A 379 -12.96 -4.31 1.33
CA ALA A 379 -12.56 -2.98 0.90
C ALA A 379 -13.49 -1.89 1.49
N GLY A 380 -12.91 -0.79 1.95
CA GLY A 380 -13.63 0.34 2.57
C GLY A 380 -14.13 0.10 3.99
N VAL A 381 -13.75 -1.01 4.64
CA VAL A 381 -14.19 -1.34 5.99
C VAL A 381 -13.21 -0.79 7.03
N ASP A 382 -13.62 0.25 7.75
CA ASP A 382 -12.84 0.81 8.86
C ASP A 382 -13.07 0.03 10.16
N VAL A 383 -12.19 -0.93 10.44
CA VAL A 383 -12.27 -1.79 11.63
C VAL A 383 -11.95 -1.06 12.94
N ILE A 384 -11.38 0.15 12.89
CA ILE A 384 -11.10 0.96 14.07
C ILE A 384 -12.29 1.84 14.43
N GLY A 385 -12.87 2.50 13.42
CA GLY A 385 -14.00 3.41 13.62
C GLY A 385 -15.36 2.72 13.70
N THR A 386 -15.49 1.47 13.22
CA THR A 386 -16.78 0.77 13.15
C THR A 386 -16.67 -0.67 13.66
N PRO A 387 -17.66 -1.16 14.46
CA PRO A 387 -17.62 -2.51 15.01
C PRO A 387 -18.18 -3.58 14.06
N TRP A 388 -18.76 -3.20 12.91
CA TRP A 388 -19.56 -4.08 12.04
C TRP A 388 -18.85 -5.38 11.66
N TRP A 389 -17.58 -5.31 11.24
CA TRP A 389 -16.82 -6.50 10.87
C TRP A 389 -16.60 -7.40 12.09
N VAL A 390 -16.22 -6.81 13.22
CA VAL A 390 -15.99 -7.53 14.48
C VAL A 390 -17.27 -8.19 14.97
N GLU A 391 -18.41 -7.51 14.89
CA GLU A 391 -19.75 -8.00 15.24
C GLU A 391 -20.19 -9.22 14.42
N SER A 392 -19.65 -9.35 13.22
CA SER A 392 -19.97 -10.43 12.29
C SER A 392 -19.16 -11.72 12.57
N LEU A 393 -18.13 -11.64 13.41
CA LEU A 393 -17.23 -12.75 13.72
C LEU A 393 -17.73 -13.58 14.92
N PRO A 394 -17.50 -14.91 14.93
CA PRO A 394 -17.94 -15.77 16.02
C PRO A 394 -17.01 -15.68 17.24
N ARG A 395 -17.57 -15.78 18.45
CA ARG A 395 -16.75 -15.96 19.66
C ARG A 395 -16.17 -17.37 19.71
N MET A 396 -14.88 -17.47 20.03
CA MET A 396 -14.15 -18.73 20.10
C MET A 396 -13.80 -19.09 21.55
N ASN A 397 -13.77 -20.39 21.84
CA ASN A 397 -13.51 -20.90 23.18
C ASN A 397 -12.07 -20.59 23.65
N ASN A 398 -11.06 -20.96 22.86
CA ASN A 398 -9.64 -20.85 23.24
C ASN A 398 -8.77 -20.24 22.12
N SER A 399 -9.38 -19.62 21.11
CA SER A 399 -8.67 -18.96 20.01
C SER A 399 -8.88 -17.45 20.06
N TRP A 400 -7.82 -16.69 19.87
CA TRP A 400 -7.90 -15.25 19.61
C TRP A 400 -8.40 -14.99 18.20
N LEU A 401 -9.23 -13.96 18.02
CA LEU A 401 -9.41 -13.34 16.70
C LEU A 401 -8.52 -12.12 16.60
N VAL A 402 -7.75 -12.04 15.52
CA VAL A 402 -6.89 -10.90 15.20
C VAL A 402 -7.45 -10.23 13.95
N ILE A 403 -7.81 -8.97 14.07
CA ILE A 403 -8.42 -8.15 13.02
C ILE A 403 -7.44 -7.01 12.69
N PRO A 404 -6.49 -7.25 11.76
CA PRO A 404 -5.57 -6.21 11.32
C PRO A 404 -6.32 -5.12 10.54
N THR A 405 -5.72 -3.94 10.47
CA THR A 405 -6.26 -2.83 9.65
C THR A 405 -5.84 -2.92 8.19
N GLY A 406 -4.88 -3.78 7.86
CA GLY A 406 -4.28 -3.78 6.53
C GLY A 406 -3.59 -2.46 6.20
N ARG A 407 -3.21 -1.69 7.23
CA ARG A 407 -2.81 -0.27 7.22
C ARG A 407 -3.94 0.75 7.03
N THR A 408 -4.98 0.46 6.26
CA THR A 408 -6.13 1.35 5.97
C THR A 408 -7.38 0.53 5.63
N SER A 409 -8.56 1.15 5.62
CA SER A 409 -9.84 0.49 5.28
C SER A 409 -9.86 -0.18 3.90
N TRP A 410 -8.97 0.19 2.97
CA TRP A 410 -8.79 -0.48 1.67
C TRP A 410 -7.51 -1.32 1.60
N GLY A 411 -6.46 -0.91 2.31
CA GLY A 411 -5.12 -1.49 2.22
C GLY A 411 -4.54 -1.46 0.81
N LEU A 412 -3.55 -2.31 0.58
CA LEU A 412 -2.98 -2.62 -0.73
C LEU A 412 -3.44 -4.01 -1.18
N ASP A 413 -4.75 -4.27 -1.13
CA ASP A 413 -5.36 -5.59 -1.40
C ASP A 413 -4.67 -6.73 -0.64
N TRP A 414 -4.31 -6.47 0.62
CA TRP A 414 -3.59 -7.40 1.50
C TRP A 414 -2.21 -7.85 0.99
N HIS A 415 -1.62 -7.13 0.03
CA HIS A 415 -0.24 -7.33 -0.45
C HIS A 415 0.75 -6.45 0.31
N GLY A 416 2.05 -6.69 0.11
CA GLY A 416 3.14 -5.81 0.59
C GLY A 416 2.98 -5.34 2.06
N PRO A 417 2.85 -4.02 2.31
CA PRO A 417 2.64 -3.48 3.67
C PRO A 417 1.41 -4.02 4.39
N SER A 418 0.31 -4.29 3.69
CA SER A 418 -0.91 -4.83 4.28
C SER A 418 -0.74 -6.30 4.71
N ALA A 419 0.02 -7.09 3.94
CA ALA A 419 0.41 -8.44 4.36
C ALA A 419 1.30 -8.41 5.60
N LYS A 420 2.29 -7.50 5.63
CA LYS A 420 3.17 -7.30 6.78
C LYS A 420 2.40 -6.84 8.02
N ASP A 421 1.41 -5.97 7.87
CA ASP A 421 0.55 -5.53 8.97
C ASP A 421 -0.32 -6.68 9.52
N ALA A 422 -0.84 -7.53 8.65
CA ALA A 422 -1.64 -8.68 9.05
C ALA A 422 -0.85 -9.65 9.93
N TRP A 423 0.36 -10.02 9.48
CA TRP A 423 1.27 -10.85 10.28
C TRP A 423 1.82 -10.12 11.50
N GLY A 424 2.18 -8.84 11.35
CA GLY A 424 2.71 -8.00 12.43
C GLY A 424 1.71 -7.79 13.57
N SER A 425 0.42 -7.69 13.26
CA SER A 425 -0.65 -7.62 14.28
C SER A 425 -0.74 -8.92 15.10
N LEU A 426 -0.59 -10.07 14.45
CA LEU A 426 -0.55 -11.36 15.13
C LEU A 426 0.71 -11.49 16.01
N ASP A 427 1.87 -11.14 15.47
CA ASP A 427 3.15 -11.17 16.19
C ASP A 427 3.16 -10.17 17.37
N ALA A 428 2.50 -9.02 17.21
CA ALA A 428 2.29 -8.04 18.26
C ALA A 428 1.39 -8.59 19.39
N LEU A 429 0.31 -9.29 19.06
CA LEU A 429 -0.54 -9.92 20.07
C LEU A 429 0.23 -10.92 20.94
N VAL A 430 1.11 -11.73 20.34
CA VAL A 430 2.01 -12.63 21.08
C VAL A 430 2.83 -11.83 22.09
N SER A 431 3.49 -10.76 21.62
CA SER A 431 4.33 -9.89 22.45
C SER A 431 3.54 -9.21 23.58
N ILE A 432 2.34 -8.71 23.29
CA ILE A 432 1.46 -8.03 24.25
C ILE A 432 1.02 -9.01 25.36
N ALA A 433 0.56 -10.21 24.98
CA ALA A 433 0.15 -11.24 25.94
C ALA A 433 1.32 -11.78 26.78
N GLU A 434 2.54 -11.76 26.25
CA GLU A 434 3.75 -12.12 26.99
C GLU A 434 4.19 -11.04 27.99
N ALA A 435 4.07 -9.76 27.62
CA ALA A 435 4.59 -8.64 28.40
C ALA A 435 3.87 -8.39 29.74
N ASN A 436 2.59 -8.77 29.85
CA ASN A 436 1.81 -8.57 31.07
C ASN A 436 1.48 -9.90 31.76
N LEU A 437 1.84 -10.04 33.04
CA LEU A 437 1.53 -11.24 33.84
C LEU A 437 0.01 -11.47 33.97
N ALA A 438 -0.79 -10.39 33.93
CA ALA A 438 -2.25 -10.48 33.97
C ALA A 438 -2.82 -11.28 32.79
N TRP A 439 -2.10 -11.39 31.66
CA TRP A 439 -2.58 -12.07 30.46
C TRP A 439 -1.87 -13.40 30.18
N LYS A 440 -1.08 -13.91 31.15
CA LYS A 440 -0.26 -15.12 31.00
C LYS A 440 -1.06 -16.34 30.56
N ASP A 441 -2.29 -16.51 31.06
CA ASP A 441 -3.14 -17.68 30.77
C ASP A 441 -3.77 -17.64 29.35
N TRP A 442 -3.52 -16.56 28.60
CA TRP A 442 -4.03 -16.37 27.23
C TRP A 442 -2.91 -16.27 26.18
N ARG A 443 -1.67 -16.59 26.55
CA ARG A 443 -0.52 -16.52 25.64
C ARG A 443 -0.67 -17.48 24.46
N LEU A 444 -0.13 -17.04 23.33
CA LEU A 444 0.03 -17.82 22.11
C LEU A 444 1.48 -18.34 22.03
N PRO A 445 1.74 -19.44 21.31
CA PRO A 445 3.12 -19.87 21.04
C PRO A 445 3.85 -18.81 20.19
N ILE A 446 5.19 -18.79 20.28
CA ILE A 446 6.04 -17.96 19.43
C ILE A 446 5.85 -18.39 17.96
N ASN A 447 5.71 -17.42 17.06
CA ASN A 447 5.45 -17.62 15.63
C ASN A 447 4.24 -18.55 15.35
N PRO A 448 3.05 -18.22 15.86
CA PRO A 448 1.90 -19.09 15.71
C PRO A 448 1.47 -19.17 14.23
N SER A 449 1.18 -20.38 13.76
CA SER A 449 0.38 -20.57 12.54
C SER A 449 -1.07 -20.20 12.82
N ALA A 450 -1.78 -19.64 11.84
CA ALA A 450 -3.14 -19.16 12.00
C ALA A 450 -4.13 -19.85 11.06
N VAL A 451 -5.40 -19.83 11.43
CA VAL A 451 -6.50 -19.98 10.45
C VAL A 451 -6.75 -18.59 9.86
N ILE A 452 -6.84 -18.47 8.54
CA ILE A 452 -7.15 -17.20 7.89
C ILE A 452 -8.57 -17.24 7.37
N LEU A 453 -9.34 -16.19 7.64
CA LEU A 453 -10.66 -15.98 7.02
C LEU A 453 -10.79 -14.53 6.58
N GLY A 454 -11.65 -14.28 5.60
CA GLY A 454 -11.94 -12.93 5.18
C GLY A 454 -13.01 -12.87 4.10
N HIS A 455 -13.60 -11.68 3.93
CA HIS A 455 -14.69 -11.42 2.99
C HIS A 455 -14.29 -10.40 1.93
N SER A 456 -14.76 -10.56 0.68
CA SER A 456 -14.54 -9.63 -0.42
C SER A 456 -13.04 -9.40 -0.67
N ASN A 457 -12.52 -8.17 -0.47
CA ASN A 457 -11.08 -7.91 -0.52
C ASN A 457 -10.30 -8.75 0.52
N GLY A 458 -10.85 -8.96 1.71
CA GLY A 458 -10.29 -9.88 2.72
C GLY A 458 -10.39 -11.36 2.32
N GLY A 459 -11.37 -11.72 1.48
CA GLY A 459 -11.46 -13.04 0.86
C GLY A 459 -10.35 -13.26 -0.17
N GLN A 460 -10.07 -12.25 -1.00
CA GLN A 460 -8.90 -12.23 -1.88
C GLN A 460 -7.60 -12.26 -1.07
N GLY A 461 -7.52 -11.49 0.01
CA GLY A 461 -6.37 -11.47 0.93
C GLY A 461 -6.16 -12.81 1.62
N THR A 462 -7.23 -13.55 1.90
CA THR A 462 -7.16 -14.90 2.45
C THR A 462 -6.47 -15.84 1.46
N TRP A 463 -6.85 -15.82 0.18
CA TRP A 463 -6.15 -16.55 -0.87
C TRP A 463 -4.68 -16.13 -1.01
N TYR A 464 -4.40 -14.82 -0.93
CA TYR A 464 -3.06 -14.28 -1.05
C TYR A 464 -2.15 -14.75 0.09
N LEU A 465 -2.52 -14.49 1.35
CA LEU A 465 -1.69 -14.87 2.51
C LEU A 465 -1.51 -16.38 2.61
N ALA A 466 -2.58 -17.14 2.38
CA ALA A 466 -2.55 -18.61 2.31
C ALA A 466 -1.51 -19.14 1.32
N SER A 467 -1.46 -18.57 0.12
CA SER A 467 -0.62 -19.07 -0.97
C SER A 467 0.81 -18.52 -0.93
N ARG A 468 1.03 -17.34 -0.33
CA ARG A 468 2.37 -16.74 -0.20
C ARG A 468 3.08 -17.14 1.08
N TYR A 469 2.36 -17.44 2.17
CA TYR A 469 2.95 -17.81 3.46
C TYR A 469 2.38 -19.14 3.98
N PRO A 470 2.43 -20.23 3.19
CA PRO A 470 1.69 -21.46 3.51
C PRO A 470 2.08 -22.08 4.86
N ASP A 471 3.35 -21.99 5.29
CA ASP A 471 3.77 -22.54 6.60
C ASP A 471 3.21 -21.75 7.79
N ARG A 472 2.81 -20.48 7.60
CA ARG A 472 2.11 -19.69 8.63
C ARG A 472 0.59 -19.96 8.67
N VAL A 473 0.07 -20.83 7.80
CA VAL A 473 -1.38 -21.05 7.64
C VAL A 473 -1.76 -22.52 7.85
N LEU A 474 -2.72 -22.73 8.75
CA LEU A 474 -3.29 -24.06 9.04
C LEU A 474 -4.47 -24.38 8.14
N ALA A 475 -5.33 -23.40 7.87
CA ALA A 475 -6.49 -23.51 7.00
C ALA A 475 -6.93 -22.13 6.50
N ALA A 476 -7.66 -22.10 5.38
CA ALA A 476 -8.19 -20.87 4.79
C ALA A 476 -9.71 -20.92 4.58
N VAL A 477 -10.41 -19.83 4.94
CA VAL A 477 -11.85 -19.64 4.73
C VAL A 477 -12.10 -18.35 3.92
N PRO A 478 -11.79 -18.35 2.62
CA PRO A 478 -12.04 -17.19 1.76
C PRO A 478 -13.52 -17.09 1.39
N MET A 479 -14.09 -15.90 1.55
CA MET A 479 -15.50 -15.62 1.23
C MET A 479 -15.60 -14.51 0.18
N ALA A 480 -16.34 -14.75 -0.90
CA ALA A 480 -16.60 -13.76 -1.97
C ALA A 480 -15.35 -13.04 -2.51
N GLY A 481 -14.20 -13.72 -2.56
CA GLY A 481 -12.92 -13.15 -3.00
C GLY A 481 -12.72 -13.24 -4.52
N TYR A 482 -12.28 -12.14 -5.14
CA TYR A 482 -11.93 -12.13 -6.57
C TYR A 482 -10.58 -12.81 -6.83
N ILE A 483 -10.36 -13.28 -8.06
CA ILE A 483 -9.12 -13.99 -8.45
C ILE A 483 -7.94 -13.03 -8.60
N LYS A 484 -8.16 -12.00 -9.42
CA LYS A 484 -7.17 -11.01 -9.81
C LYS A 484 -7.88 -9.77 -10.37
N SER A 485 -7.22 -8.62 -10.31
CA SER A 485 -7.83 -7.32 -10.69
C SER A 485 -8.32 -7.27 -12.15
N GLN A 486 -7.56 -7.87 -13.06
CA GLN A 486 -7.79 -7.92 -14.51
C GLN A 486 -8.99 -8.79 -14.88
N ALA A 487 -9.34 -9.75 -14.03
CA ALA A 487 -10.52 -10.59 -14.19
C ALA A 487 -11.75 -10.01 -13.49
N TYR A 488 -11.52 -9.20 -12.44
CA TYR A 488 -12.58 -8.53 -11.70
C TYR A 488 -13.18 -7.38 -12.53
N VAL A 489 -12.33 -6.55 -13.13
CA VAL A 489 -12.72 -5.58 -14.17
C VAL A 489 -11.75 -5.72 -15.35
N PRO A 490 -12.19 -6.22 -16.52
CA PRO A 490 -11.34 -6.39 -17.68
C PRO A 490 -10.64 -5.11 -18.13
N LEU A 491 -9.38 -5.24 -18.56
CA LEU A 491 -8.55 -4.11 -19.04
C LEU A 491 -8.73 -3.83 -20.54
N THR A 492 -9.76 -4.39 -21.18
CA THR A 492 -9.95 -4.40 -22.64
C THR A 492 -10.26 -3.02 -23.22
N GLN A 493 -10.87 -2.12 -22.45
CA GLN A 493 -11.22 -0.75 -22.86
C GLN A 493 -10.09 0.27 -22.62
N SER A 494 -8.84 -0.20 -22.55
CA SER A 494 -7.66 0.64 -22.39
C SER A 494 -7.36 1.49 -23.63
N ARG A 495 -7.05 2.77 -23.42
CA ARG A 495 -6.54 3.64 -24.49
C ARG A 495 -5.19 3.17 -25.01
N SER A 496 -4.32 2.71 -24.12
CA SER A 496 -2.99 2.20 -24.43
C SER A 496 -3.05 1.00 -25.39
N ALA A 497 -4.11 0.17 -25.31
CA ALA A 497 -4.25 -1.02 -26.14
C ALA A 497 -4.24 -0.74 -27.65
N HIS A 498 -4.60 0.47 -28.09
CA HIS A 498 -4.60 0.87 -29.50
C HIS A 498 -3.21 1.10 -30.10
N TYR A 499 -2.21 1.36 -29.27
CA TYR A 499 -0.86 1.76 -29.70
C TYR A 499 0.24 0.83 -29.19
N MET A 500 -0.10 -0.06 -28.23
CA MET A 500 0.88 -0.84 -27.47
C MET A 500 1.58 -1.91 -28.32
N ASP A 501 2.91 -1.90 -28.33
CA ASP A 501 3.74 -3.00 -28.80
C ASP A 501 3.50 -4.29 -27.97
N PRO A 502 3.34 -5.48 -28.60
CA PRO A 502 3.09 -6.72 -27.86
C PRO A 502 4.17 -7.10 -26.84
N ALA A 503 5.44 -6.80 -27.08
CA ALA A 503 6.51 -7.11 -26.13
C ALA A 503 6.46 -6.15 -24.92
N LEU A 504 6.20 -4.86 -25.15
CA LEU A 504 5.93 -3.91 -24.08
C LEU A 504 4.72 -4.34 -23.24
N ARG A 505 3.62 -4.76 -23.90
CA ARG A 505 2.42 -5.28 -23.21
C ARG A 505 2.76 -6.45 -22.28
N ALA A 506 3.56 -7.41 -22.74
CA ALA A 506 3.96 -8.57 -21.95
C ALA A 506 4.77 -8.19 -20.71
N ILE A 507 5.68 -7.21 -20.82
CA ILE A 507 6.47 -6.69 -19.70
C ILE A 507 5.57 -6.03 -18.66
N LEU A 508 4.68 -5.12 -19.10
CA LEU A 508 3.77 -4.41 -18.20
C LEU A 508 2.81 -5.37 -17.50
N GLN A 509 2.22 -6.34 -18.22
CA GLN A 509 1.39 -7.38 -17.62
C GLN A 509 2.17 -8.27 -16.66
N GLY A 510 3.46 -8.54 -16.94
CA GLY A 510 4.35 -9.29 -16.04
C GLY A 510 4.44 -8.67 -14.64
N THR A 511 4.31 -7.34 -14.51
CA THR A 511 4.30 -6.64 -13.20
C THR A 511 3.09 -6.98 -12.32
N LEU A 512 2.02 -7.52 -12.89
CA LEU A 512 0.82 -7.92 -12.17
C LEU A 512 0.89 -9.37 -11.67
N THR A 513 1.84 -10.17 -12.19
CA THR A 513 2.03 -11.58 -11.82
C THR A 513 2.07 -11.83 -10.30
N PRO A 514 2.72 -10.98 -9.46
CA PRO A 514 2.70 -11.17 -8.01
C PRO A 514 1.30 -11.07 -7.38
N ASP A 515 0.35 -10.40 -8.02
CA ASP A 515 -1.02 -10.15 -7.52
C ASP A 515 -2.02 -11.22 -7.94
N ASP A 516 -1.70 -11.99 -8.98
CA ASP A 516 -2.55 -13.02 -9.55
C ASP A 516 -2.59 -14.24 -8.60
N ASN A 517 -3.68 -14.40 -7.83
CA ASN A 517 -3.75 -15.48 -6.84
C ASN A 517 -3.81 -16.88 -7.47
N ASP A 518 -4.46 -17.01 -8.63
CA ASP A 518 -4.64 -18.26 -9.35
C ASP A 518 -3.31 -18.93 -9.77
N LEU A 519 -2.26 -18.14 -10.00
CA LEU A 519 -0.94 -18.65 -10.38
C LEU A 519 -0.24 -19.43 -9.25
N PHE A 520 -0.70 -19.31 -8.00
CA PHE A 520 -0.02 -19.82 -6.80
C PHE A 520 -0.82 -20.91 -6.08
N LEU A 521 -1.93 -21.35 -6.65
CA LEU A 521 -2.81 -22.35 -6.02
C LEU A 521 -2.15 -23.72 -5.85
N SER A 522 -1.02 -23.98 -6.52
CA SER A 522 -0.18 -25.15 -6.24
C SER A 522 0.29 -25.22 -4.79
N ASN A 523 0.44 -24.06 -4.14
CA ASN A 523 0.90 -23.96 -2.76
C ASN A 523 -0.20 -24.36 -1.76
N LEU A 524 -1.44 -24.50 -2.23
CA LEU A 524 -2.65 -24.72 -1.42
C LEU A 524 -3.23 -26.13 -1.55
N VAL A 525 -2.70 -26.96 -2.45
CA VAL A 525 -3.27 -28.27 -2.79
C VAL A 525 -3.52 -29.15 -1.55
N ASP A 526 -2.58 -29.14 -0.61
CA ASP A 526 -2.63 -29.93 0.63
C ASP A 526 -3.15 -29.13 1.84
N MET A 527 -3.60 -27.89 1.62
CA MET A 527 -4.15 -27.07 2.68
C MET A 527 -5.66 -27.28 2.80
N PRO A 528 -6.21 -27.42 4.03
CA PRO A 528 -7.65 -27.31 4.25
C PRO A 528 -8.18 -25.95 3.79
N VAL A 529 -9.09 -25.95 2.82
CA VAL A 529 -9.77 -24.74 2.32
C VAL A 529 -11.28 -24.95 2.31
N LEU A 530 -12.01 -23.97 2.83
CA LEU A 530 -13.47 -23.85 2.65
C LEU A 530 -13.78 -22.49 2.00
N ALA A 531 -13.96 -22.51 0.68
CA ALA A 531 -14.41 -21.33 -0.05
C ALA A 531 -15.93 -21.18 0.05
N ILE A 532 -16.41 -19.94 0.26
CA ILE A 532 -17.84 -19.64 0.42
C ILE A 532 -18.20 -18.48 -0.50
N HIS A 533 -19.37 -18.53 -1.13
CA HIS A 533 -19.82 -17.46 -2.01
C HIS A 533 -21.35 -17.42 -2.13
N GLY A 534 -21.94 -16.23 -2.16
CA GLY A 534 -23.35 -16.05 -2.50
C GLY A 534 -23.62 -16.39 -3.97
N GLY A 535 -24.68 -17.15 -4.25
CA GLY A 535 -24.99 -17.61 -5.60
C GLY A 535 -25.44 -16.52 -6.57
N ILE A 536 -25.83 -15.34 -6.07
CA ILE A 536 -26.23 -14.16 -6.86
C ILE A 536 -25.45 -12.91 -6.43
N ASP A 537 -24.18 -13.08 -6.03
CA ASP A 537 -23.28 -11.99 -5.66
C ASP A 537 -23.25 -10.91 -6.74
N ASP A 538 -23.64 -9.69 -6.35
CA ASP A 538 -23.82 -8.50 -7.19
C ASP A 538 -22.59 -7.59 -7.23
N ASN A 539 -21.54 -7.94 -6.47
CA ASN A 539 -20.32 -7.14 -6.37
C ASN A 539 -19.07 -7.91 -6.78
N VAL A 540 -18.89 -9.17 -6.38
CA VAL A 540 -17.84 -10.06 -6.89
C VAL A 540 -18.50 -11.27 -7.53
N PRO A 541 -18.46 -11.44 -8.86
CA PRO A 541 -19.18 -12.53 -9.50
C PRO A 541 -18.76 -13.93 -8.99
N VAL A 542 -19.74 -14.76 -8.66
CA VAL A 542 -19.59 -16.10 -8.03
C VAL A 542 -18.60 -17.04 -8.73
N TRP A 543 -18.40 -16.88 -10.05
CA TRP A 543 -17.48 -17.69 -10.82
C TRP A 543 -16.03 -17.59 -10.33
N HIS A 544 -15.65 -16.50 -9.66
CA HIS A 544 -14.31 -16.36 -9.08
C HIS A 544 -13.98 -17.49 -8.10
N SER A 545 -14.89 -17.81 -7.17
CA SER A 545 -14.68 -18.93 -6.23
C SER A 545 -14.78 -20.29 -6.90
N ARG A 546 -15.66 -20.45 -7.90
CA ARG A 546 -15.75 -21.68 -8.70
C ARG A 546 -14.43 -21.98 -9.38
N GLU A 547 -13.79 -20.97 -9.96
CA GLU A 547 -12.53 -21.11 -10.68
C GLU A 547 -11.35 -21.40 -9.75
N TYR A 548 -11.25 -20.72 -8.59
CA TYR A 548 -10.25 -21.07 -7.57
C TYR A 548 -10.28 -22.56 -7.22
N ILE A 549 -11.47 -23.09 -6.98
CA ILE A 549 -11.67 -24.49 -6.59
C ILE A 549 -11.44 -25.42 -7.77
N SER A 550 -11.89 -25.04 -8.98
CA SER A 550 -11.63 -25.75 -10.23
C SER A 550 -10.12 -25.95 -10.45
N ILE A 551 -9.32 -24.89 -10.32
CA ILE A 551 -7.86 -24.96 -10.51
C ILE A 551 -7.21 -25.86 -9.46
N ILE A 552 -7.56 -25.72 -8.17
CA ILE A 552 -7.01 -26.57 -7.10
C ILE A 552 -7.33 -28.05 -7.37
N LYS A 553 -8.58 -28.35 -7.76
CA LYS A 553 -9.02 -29.71 -8.08
C LYS A 553 -8.42 -30.27 -9.37
N ALA A 554 -8.11 -29.41 -10.33
CA ALA A 554 -7.39 -29.80 -11.54
C ALA A 554 -5.92 -30.15 -11.25
N LEU A 555 -5.29 -29.47 -10.27
CA LEU A 555 -3.95 -29.81 -9.80
C LEU A 555 -3.93 -31.12 -9.01
N ASN A 556 -4.95 -31.37 -8.18
CA ASN A 556 -5.14 -32.64 -7.48
C ASN A 556 -6.65 -32.86 -7.18
N PRO A 557 -7.31 -33.87 -7.78
CA PRO A 557 -8.73 -34.14 -7.53
C PRO A 557 -9.07 -34.39 -6.05
N ASN A 558 -8.10 -34.91 -5.29
CA ASN A 558 -8.22 -35.21 -3.87
C ASN A 558 -7.80 -34.05 -2.95
N ALA A 559 -7.46 -32.88 -3.50
CA ALA A 559 -7.09 -31.69 -2.72
C ALA A 559 -8.14 -31.38 -1.63
N ASN A 560 -7.69 -30.95 -0.46
CA ASN A 560 -8.57 -30.64 0.68
C ASN A 560 -9.21 -29.25 0.56
N ALA A 561 -9.73 -28.95 -0.62
CA ALA A 561 -10.45 -27.72 -0.92
C ALA A 561 -11.92 -28.03 -1.19
N THR A 562 -12.79 -27.39 -0.41
CA THR A 562 -14.25 -27.50 -0.49
C THR A 562 -14.85 -26.16 -0.84
N TYR A 563 -16.01 -26.21 -1.50
CA TYR A 563 -16.73 -25.02 -1.94
C TYR A 563 -18.18 -25.11 -1.49
N ARG A 564 -18.66 -24.04 -0.85
CA ARG A 564 -20.08 -23.85 -0.57
C ARG A 564 -20.58 -22.62 -1.32
N GLU A 565 -21.48 -22.86 -2.27
CA GLU A 565 -22.24 -21.80 -2.93
C GLU A 565 -23.60 -21.68 -2.25
N ASP A 566 -23.89 -20.52 -1.68
CA ASP A 566 -25.14 -20.29 -0.96
C ASP A 566 -26.16 -19.67 -1.93
N ALA A 567 -27.04 -20.52 -2.47
CA ALA A 567 -28.02 -20.13 -3.49
C ALA A 567 -28.90 -18.95 -3.04
N GLY A 568 -29.06 -17.95 -3.92
CA GLY A 568 -29.90 -16.78 -3.68
C GLY A 568 -29.31 -15.73 -2.72
N GLN A 569 -28.10 -15.95 -2.17
CA GLN A 569 -27.42 -14.96 -1.34
C GLN A 569 -26.61 -13.96 -2.18
N LEU A 570 -26.59 -12.70 -1.72
CA LEU A 570 -25.88 -11.56 -2.32
C LEU A 570 -24.39 -11.54 -1.89
N HIS A 571 -23.70 -10.43 -2.17
CA HIS A 571 -22.29 -10.26 -1.82
C HIS A 571 -21.99 -10.43 -0.32
N TRP A 572 -22.83 -9.85 0.54
CA TRP A 572 -22.70 -9.95 1.99
C TRP A 572 -23.97 -10.51 2.60
N TYR A 573 -23.82 -11.50 3.48
CA TYR A 573 -24.88 -12.08 4.29
C TYR A 573 -24.28 -12.72 5.57
N PRO A 574 -24.91 -12.55 6.76
CA PRO A 574 -24.35 -13.02 8.03
C PRO A 574 -24.09 -14.54 8.09
N GLU A 575 -24.88 -15.34 7.40
CA GLU A 575 -24.78 -16.79 7.39
C GLU A 575 -23.50 -17.27 6.70
N ALA A 576 -22.82 -16.48 5.87
CA ALA A 576 -21.54 -16.86 5.28
C ALA A 576 -20.56 -17.35 6.37
N ILE A 577 -20.49 -16.60 7.48
CA ILE A 577 -19.63 -16.87 8.64
C ILE A 577 -20.33 -17.77 9.67
N THR A 578 -21.59 -17.46 9.98
CA THR A 578 -22.31 -18.08 11.11
C THR A 578 -22.95 -19.43 10.77
N HIS A 579 -22.93 -19.86 9.51
CA HIS A 579 -23.44 -21.16 9.10
C HIS A 579 -22.77 -22.29 9.90
N PRO A 580 -23.53 -23.31 10.38
CA PRO A 580 -22.98 -24.41 11.18
C PRO A 580 -21.75 -25.08 10.57
N ASP A 581 -21.74 -25.32 9.25
CA ASP A 581 -20.61 -25.92 8.54
C ASP A 581 -19.35 -25.04 8.55
N THR A 582 -19.51 -23.71 8.41
CA THR A 582 -18.39 -22.77 8.50
C THR A 582 -17.80 -22.81 9.89
N LEU A 583 -18.65 -22.72 10.93
CA LEU A 583 -18.21 -22.77 12.32
C LEU A 583 -17.57 -24.10 12.69
N ALA A 584 -18.10 -25.21 12.17
CA ALA A 584 -17.52 -26.54 12.37
C ALA A 584 -16.14 -26.66 11.71
N PHE A 585 -15.98 -26.16 10.48
CA PHE A 585 -14.70 -26.09 9.80
C PHE A 585 -13.68 -25.26 10.59
N ILE A 586 -14.05 -24.06 11.04
CA ILE A 586 -13.17 -23.19 11.83
C ILE A 586 -12.76 -23.87 13.15
N LYS A 587 -13.72 -24.42 13.91
CA LYS A 587 -13.45 -25.11 15.19
C LYS A 587 -12.52 -26.32 15.03
N LYS A 588 -12.67 -27.07 13.94
CA LYS A 588 -11.74 -28.16 13.58
C LYS A 588 -10.35 -27.60 13.24
N SER A 589 -10.30 -26.56 12.41
CA SER A 589 -9.07 -26.00 11.87
C SER A 589 -8.15 -25.38 12.93
N VAL A 590 -8.70 -24.70 13.94
CA VAL A 590 -7.89 -24.12 15.04
C VAL A 590 -7.23 -25.17 15.95
N SER A 591 -7.62 -26.43 15.80
CA SER A 591 -7.05 -27.57 16.54
C SER A 591 -6.08 -28.41 15.69
N LEU A 592 -5.79 -28.00 14.45
CA LEU A 592 -4.86 -28.71 13.59
C LEU A 592 -3.43 -28.51 14.07
N GLU A 593 -2.63 -29.57 13.96
CA GLU A 593 -1.17 -29.49 14.09
C GLU A 593 -0.56 -28.86 12.82
N VAL A 594 0.69 -28.39 12.95
CA VAL A 594 1.47 -27.93 11.80
C VAL A 594 1.60 -29.04 10.77
N ARG A 595 1.41 -28.69 9.50
CA ARG A 595 1.37 -29.65 8.39
C ARG A 595 2.76 -30.26 8.14
N LYS A 596 2.80 -31.56 7.86
CA LYS A 596 3.99 -32.27 7.39
C LYS A 596 4.06 -32.26 5.86
N PRO A 597 5.25 -32.37 5.25
CA PRO A 597 5.40 -32.45 3.79
C PRO A 597 4.64 -33.67 3.23
N PRO A 598 3.83 -33.51 2.15
CA PRO A 598 3.20 -34.63 1.44
C PRO A 598 4.21 -35.31 0.50
N VAL A 599 3.81 -36.45 -0.10
CA VAL A 599 4.63 -37.19 -1.07
C VAL A 599 5.00 -36.34 -2.27
N GLU A 600 4.09 -35.51 -2.77
CA GLU A 600 4.35 -34.58 -3.88
C GLU A 600 3.76 -33.21 -3.56
N PHE A 601 4.52 -32.14 -3.82
CA PHE A 601 4.03 -30.77 -3.73
C PHE A 601 4.79 -29.84 -4.67
N THR A 602 4.25 -28.63 -4.89
CA THR A 602 4.89 -27.60 -5.69
C THR A 602 4.80 -26.24 -5.01
N LEU A 603 5.96 -25.64 -4.74
CA LEU A 603 6.06 -24.24 -4.31
C LEU A 603 6.24 -23.33 -5.54
N THR A 604 5.26 -22.47 -5.80
CA THR A 604 5.28 -21.44 -6.84
C THR A 604 5.51 -20.06 -6.20
N VAL A 605 6.43 -19.28 -6.78
CA VAL A 605 6.85 -17.95 -6.29
C VAL A 605 7.05 -17.00 -7.47
N ALA A 606 6.45 -15.80 -7.43
CA ALA A 606 6.76 -14.73 -8.38
C ALA A 606 7.76 -13.72 -7.80
N ASN A 607 7.65 -13.43 -6.50
CA ASN A 607 8.50 -12.48 -5.80
C ASN A 607 9.00 -13.10 -4.49
N PRO A 608 10.30 -13.46 -4.41
CA PRO A 608 10.87 -14.05 -3.20
C PRO A 608 10.74 -13.18 -1.94
N LEU A 609 10.71 -11.84 -2.07
CA LEU A 609 10.59 -10.94 -0.92
C LEU A 609 9.18 -10.91 -0.30
N GLU A 610 8.18 -11.39 -1.03
CA GLU A 610 6.77 -11.41 -0.63
C GLU A 610 6.23 -12.84 -0.55
N SER A 611 7.12 -13.83 -0.45
CA SER A 611 6.76 -15.25 -0.31
C SER A 611 7.57 -15.90 0.83
N GLY A 612 6.88 -16.58 1.73
CA GLY A 612 7.46 -17.36 2.82
C GLY A 612 7.80 -18.81 2.44
N PRO A 613 8.28 -19.60 3.41
CA PRO A 613 8.58 -21.00 3.20
C PRO A 613 7.32 -21.87 3.02
N MET A 614 7.52 -23.03 2.39
CA MET A 614 6.58 -24.14 2.32
C MET A 614 7.31 -25.45 2.60
N TYR A 615 6.93 -26.16 3.66
CA TYR A 615 7.51 -27.45 4.04
C TYR A 615 9.05 -27.42 4.14
N GLY A 616 9.59 -26.33 4.69
CA GLY A 616 11.03 -26.12 4.85
C GLY A 616 11.75 -25.61 3.60
N LEU A 617 11.07 -25.41 2.46
CA LEU A 617 11.66 -24.82 1.26
C LEU A 617 11.30 -23.34 1.12
N GLN A 618 12.27 -22.48 0.88
CA GLN A 618 12.05 -21.06 0.61
C GLN A 618 12.83 -20.57 -0.60
N VAL A 619 12.16 -20.06 -1.62
CA VAL A 619 12.83 -19.45 -2.77
C VAL A 619 13.42 -18.10 -2.36
N VAL A 620 14.68 -17.87 -2.71
CA VAL A 620 15.41 -16.63 -2.41
C VAL A 620 15.62 -15.79 -3.67
N SER A 621 15.86 -16.43 -4.81
CA SER A 621 16.18 -15.74 -6.06
C SER A 621 15.72 -16.52 -7.29
N LEU A 622 15.35 -15.79 -8.35
CA LEU A 622 14.90 -16.31 -9.64
C LEU A 622 15.99 -16.15 -10.71
N LEU A 623 15.99 -17.02 -11.73
CA LEU A 623 16.92 -16.90 -12.86
C LEU A 623 16.56 -15.71 -13.75
N VAL A 624 15.27 -15.58 -14.08
CA VAL A 624 14.67 -14.48 -14.81
C VAL A 624 13.61 -13.84 -13.91
N PRO A 625 13.97 -12.81 -13.12
CA PRO A 625 13.00 -11.99 -12.40
C PRO A 625 11.93 -11.43 -13.36
N GLY A 626 10.72 -11.28 -12.86
CA GLY A 626 9.55 -10.93 -13.68
C GLY A 626 8.82 -12.14 -14.29
N ARG A 627 9.32 -13.36 -14.09
CA ARG A 627 8.66 -14.62 -14.48
C ARG A 627 8.47 -15.53 -13.26
N LEU A 628 7.46 -16.40 -13.28
CA LEU A 628 7.21 -17.34 -12.18
C LEU A 628 8.37 -18.31 -11.98
N GLY A 629 8.72 -18.55 -10.72
CA GLY A 629 9.58 -19.63 -10.26
C GLY A 629 8.77 -20.78 -9.67
N ARG A 630 9.25 -22.02 -9.83
CA ARG A 630 8.63 -23.21 -9.22
C ARG A 630 9.68 -24.17 -8.67
N LEU A 631 9.42 -24.75 -7.51
CA LEU A 631 10.09 -25.93 -6.97
C LEU A 631 9.07 -27.07 -6.91
N LYS A 632 9.21 -28.05 -7.80
CA LYS A 632 8.43 -29.30 -7.73
C LYS A 632 9.18 -30.31 -6.88
N VAL A 633 8.51 -30.93 -5.92
CA VAL A 633 9.13 -31.84 -4.97
C VAL A 633 8.40 -33.17 -4.98
N ARG A 634 9.15 -34.27 -5.02
CA ARG A 634 8.64 -35.63 -4.82
C ARG A 634 9.48 -36.34 -3.77
N ILE A 635 8.85 -36.84 -2.72
CA ILE A 635 9.47 -37.64 -1.66
C ILE A 635 9.27 -39.11 -2.02
N ASP A 636 10.35 -39.89 -2.16
CA ASP A 636 10.26 -41.32 -2.48
C ASP A 636 10.00 -42.20 -1.24
N ASP A 637 9.74 -43.48 -1.44
CA ASP A 637 9.42 -44.44 -0.36
C ASP A 637 10.52 -44.61 0.69
N ARG A 638 11.76 -44.19 0.38
CA ARG A 638 12.90 -44.19 1.30
C ARG A 638 13.03 -42.85 2.04
N GLY A 639 12.12 -41.92 1.77
CA GLY A 639 12.08 -40.58 2.33
C GLY A 639 12.84 -39.53 1.51
N PHE A 640 13.47 -39.86 0.38
CA PHE A 640 14.32 -38.89 -0.33
C PHE A 640 13.51 -37.86 -1.12
N ALA A 641 13.77 -36.58 -0.88
CA ALA A 641 13.19 -35.47 -1.63
C ALA A 641 13.93 -35.21 -2.95
N HIS A 642 13.21 -35.37 -4.07
CA HIS A 642 13.63 -35.04 -5.43
C HIS A 642 13.09 -33.65 -5.78
N ILE A 643 13.97 -32.65 -5.92
CA ILE A 643 13.59 -31.25 -6.15
C ILE A 643 13.88 -30.86 -7.61
N SER A 644 12.85 -30.46 -8.35
CA SER A 644 12.91 -30.05 -9.75
C SER A 644 12.57 -28.55 -9.89
N PRO A 645 13.58 -27.67 -9.96
CA PRO A 645 13.41 -26.22 -10.09
C PRO A 645 13.06 -25.79 -11.52
N THR A 646 12.25 -24.73 -11.65
CA THR A 646 12.00 -23.99 -12.90
C THR A 646 12.12 -22.50 -12.62
N ASN A 647 12.98 -21.80 -13.36
CA ASN A 647 13.29 -20.37 -13.17
C ASN A 647 13.78 -20.01 -11.74
N ILE A 648 14.37 -20.96 -11.02
CA ILE A 648 14.94 -20.74 -9.67
C ILE A 648 16.44 -20.61 -9.79
N SER A 649 17.02 -19.60 -9.12
CA SER A 649 18.47 -19.44 -9.01
C SER A 649 19.01 -19.79 -7.63
N ALA A 650 18.24 -19.55 -6.57
CA ALA A 650 18.65 -19.89 -5.21
C ALA A 650 17.43 -20.13 -4.30
N PHE A 651 17.57 -21.05 -3.34
CA PHE A 651 16.57 -21.37 -2.34
C PHE A 651 17.21 -21.91 -1.05
N LEU A 652 16.47 -21.81 0.06
CA LEU A 652 16.82 -22.38 1.36
C LEU A 652 16.08 -23.70 1.57
N VAL A 653 16.71 -24.61 2.33
CA VAL A 653 16.14 -25.89 2.75
C VAL A 653 16.33 -26.07 4.25
N ASP A 654 15.26 -26.01 5.02
CA ASP A 654 15.22 -26.42 6.43
C ASP A 654 15.00 -27.94 6.50
N LEU A 655 16.06 -28.66 6.82
CA LEU A 655 16.07 -30.11 6.94
C LEU A 655 15.23 -30.61 8.12
N SER A 656 15.08 -29.83 9.18
CA SER A 656 14.28 -30.23 10.35
C SER A 656 12.78 -30.28 10.04
N VAL A 657 12.34 -29.45 9.09
CA VAL A 657 10.94 -29.39 8.64
C VAL A 657 10.70 -30.37 7.49
N LEU A 658 11.63 -30.46 6.53
CA LEU A 658 11.50 -31.36 5.39
C LEU A 658 11.67 -32.84 5.79
N TYR A 659 12.49 -33.12 6.82
CA TYR A 659 12.78 -34.48 7.34
C TYR A 659 12.67 -34.55 8.87
N PRO A 660 11.46 -34.48 9.44
CA PRO A 660 11.30 -34.45 10.90
C PRO A 660 11.64 -35.79 11.62
N SER A 661 12.06 -36.84 10.90
CA SER A 661 12.18 -38.21 11.47
C SER A 661 13.40 -39.05 11.05
N GLN A 662 14.47 -38.51 10.43
CA GLN A 662 15.59 -39.33 9.89
C GLN A 662 17.00 -38.73 10.15
N ASP A 663 18.00 -39.61 10.37
CA ASP A 663 19.41 -39.31 10.66
C ASP A 663 20.31 -39.05 9.42
N TYR A 664 19.81 -39.19 8.18
CA TYR A 664 20.62 -39.02 6.96
C TYR A 664 19.84 -38.36 5.80
N VAL A 665 20.49 -37.41 5.11
CA VAL A 665 19.94 -36.67 3.96
C VAL A 665 20.71 -37.05 2.69
N ASN A 666 20.02 -37.51 1.64
CA ASN A 666 20.60 -37.65 0.30
C ASN A 666 19.66 -37.01 -0.74
N LEU A 667 20.04 -35.83 -1.21
CA LEU A 667 19.30 -35.07 -2.22
C LEU A 667 19.72 -35.56 -3.61
N THR A 668 18.91 -36.40 -4.24
CA THR A 668 19.23 -36.92 -5.58
C THR A 668 18.91 -35.87 -6.65
N GLY A 669 19.97 -35.30 -7.24
CA GLY A 669 19.92 -34.21 -8.24
C GLY A 669 20.68 -32.95 -7.83
N ILE A 670 20.99 -32.80 -6.54
CA ILE A 670 21.83 -31.74 -5.96
C ILE A 670 22.81 -32.43 -5.00
N TYR A 671 24.05 -32.65 -5.43
CA TYR A 671 25.07 -33.27 -4.57
C TYR A 671 25.38 -32.32 -3.39
N VAL A 672 24.68 -32.52 -2.28
CA VAL A 672 25.07 -32.00 -0.97
C VAL A 672 26.01 -33.02 -0.38
N GLY A 673 27.30 -32.69 -0.26
CA GLY A 673 28.30 -33.60 0.31
C GLY A 673 27.87 -34.08 1.70
N THR A 674 28.09 -35.37 1.97
CA THR A 674 27.69 -36.05 3.21
C THR A 674 28.35 -35.50 4.48
N ASP A 675 29.34 -34.61 4.34
CA ASP A 675 30.13 -34.06 5.45
C ASP A 675 29.48 -32.83 6.12
N LEU A 676 28.35 -32.32 5.60
CA LEU A 676 27.64 -31.13 6.12
C LEU A 676 26.56 -31.43 7.18
N VAL A 677 26.34 -32.71 7.54
CA VAL A 677 25.29 -33.13 8.48
C VAL A 677 25.63 -32.76 9.96
N GLN A 678 26.76 -32.08 10.23
CA GLN A 678 27.16 -31.79 11.61
C GLN A 678 26.81 -30.40 12.18
N SER A 679 26.27 -29.41 11.43
CA SER A 679 25.56 -28.22 11.97
C SER A 679 25.46 -27.11 10.90
N PRO A 680 24.48 -27.20 9.98
CA PRO A 680 23.26 -26.41 10.22
C PRO A 680 21.95 -27.15 9.85
N SER A 681 20.84 -26.82 10.52
CA SER A 681 19.49 -27.31 10.16
C SER A 681 18.96 -26.72 8.85
N THR A 682 19.53 -25.60 8.38
CA THR A 682 19.14 -24.94 7.13
C THR A 682 20.31 -24.86 6.15
N ILE A 683 20.09 -25.32 4.92
CA ILE A 683 21.06 -25.32 3.81
C ILE A 683 20.70 -24.22 2.81
N TYR A 684 21.70 -23.51 2.28
CA TYR A 684 21.54 -22.58 1.18
C TYR A 684 21.97 -23.22 -0.14
N VAL A 685 21.05 -23.30 -1.10
CA VAL A 685 21.24 -23.99 -2.38
C VAL A 685 21.19 -22.98 -3.52
N VAL A 686 22.22 -22.98 -4.37
CA VAL A 686 22.41 -21.99 -5.45
C VAL A 686 22.74 -22.70 -6.77
N SER A 687 22.21 -22.19 -7.88
CA SER A 687 22.58 -22.64 -9.23
C SER A 687 24.03 -22.27 -9.52
N LYS A 688 24.82 -23.19 -10.09
CA LYS A 688 26.16 -22.88 -10.60
C LYS A 688 26.10 -21.78 -11.66
N GLN A 689 27.15 -20.96 -11.77
CA GLN A 689 27.19 -19.83 -12.71
C GLN A 689 27.00 -20.24 -14.17
N ASP A 690 27.54 -21.40 -14.55
CA ASP A 690 27.41 -22.02 -15.88
C ASP A 690 26.06 -22.75 -16.09
N LEU A 691 25.19 -22.75 -15.07
CA LEU A 691 23.93 -23.48 -15.01
C LEU A 691 24.07 -25.00 -15.20
N SER A 692 25.28 -25.57 -15.03
CA SER A 692 25.54 -27.02 -15.19
C SER A 692 25.01 -27.87 -14.05
N GLY A 693 24.55 -27.25 -12.95
CA GLY A 693 24.01 -27.94 -11.79
C GLY A 693 23.85 -27.02 -10.59
N TRP A 694 23.79 -27.62 -9.40
CA TRP A 694 23.53 -26.94 -8.13
C TRP A 694 24.71 -27.09 -7.17
N GLN A 695 24.88 -26.11 -6.28
CA GLN A 695 25.84 -26.11 -5.20
C GLN A 695 25.10 -25.84 -3.88
N ALA A 696 25.41 -26.64 -2.86
CA ALA A 696 24.94 -26.40 -1.50
C ALA A 696 26.07 -25.82 -0.65
N ASN A 697 25.74 -24.78 0.09
CA ASN A 697 26.62 -24.11 1.03
C ASN A 697 25.98 -24.17 2.42
N ASP A 698 26.81 -24.29 3.46
CA ASP A 698 26.37 -23.99 4.82
C ASP A 698 25.85 -22.55 4.87
N ALA A 699 24.84 -22.36 5.72
CA ALA A 699 24.13 -21.11 6.04
C ALA A 699 24.65 -19.83 5.36
N VAL A 700 23.71 -19.07 4.77
CA VAL A 700 23.95 -17.71 4.26
C VAL A 700 24.82 -16.95 5.26
N ASP A 701 25.98 -16.47 4.81
CA ASP A 701 26.89 -15.69 5.63
C ASP A 701 26.10 -14.58 6.34
N GLN A 702 25.97 -14.69 7.67
CA GLN A 702 25.17 -13.79 8.50
C GLN A 702 25.63 -12.34 8.37
N THR A 703 26.85 -12.10 7.87
CA THR A 703 27.40 -10.77 7.65
C THR A 703 26.95 -10.11 6.34
N THR A 704 26.56 -10.88 5.32
CA THR A 704 26.15 -10.34 4.00
C THR A 704 24.64 -10.45 3.72
N GLY A 705 23.93 -11.33 4.44
CA GLY A 705 22.48 -11.49 4.33
C GLY A 705 22.02 -12.09 3.00
N LEU A 706 20.71 -12.33 2.87
CA LEU A 706 20.14 -12.81 1.61
C LEU A 706 20.21 -11.71 0.53
N PRO A 707 20.55 -12.06 -0.72
CA PRO A 707 20.56 -11.08 -1.81
C PRO A 707 19.16 -10.49 -1.99
N ARG A 708 19.08 -9.17 -2.21
CA ARG A 708 17.82 -8.48 -2.48
C ARG A 708 17.50 -8.60 -3.98
N PRO A 709 16.53 -9.44 -4.39
CA PRO A 709 16.20 -9.61 -5.79
C PRO A 709 15.54 -8.34 -6.35
N PRO A 710 15.70 -8.06 -7.65
CA PRO A 710 14.95 -7.00 -8.31
C PRO A 710 13.47 -7.37 -8.42
N GLY A 711 12.64 -6.38 -8.70
CA GLY A 711 11.21 -6.54 -8.88
C GLY A 711 10.50 -5.20 -9.06
N ARG A 712 9.22 -5.27 -9.45
CA ARG A 712 8.40 -4.08 -9.75
C ARG A 712 8.54 -2.97 -8.70
N ALA A 713 8.42 -1.72 -9.14
CA ALA A 713 8.65 -0.54 -8.30
C ALA A 713 7.83 -0.55 -6.99
N GLN A 714 6.67 -1.20 -6.95
CA GLN A 714 5.80 -1.32 -5.77
C GLN A 714 6.50 -1.92 -4.53
N LEU A 715 7.58 -2.68 -4.72
CA LEU A 715 8.44 -3.15 -3.63
C LEU A 715 9.00 -2.03 -2.75
N ILE A 716 9.02 -0.79 -3.25
CA ILE A 716 9.40 0.38 -2.47
C ILE A 716 8.52 0.58 -1.23
N LEU A 717 7.25 0.18 -1.30
CA LEU A 717 6.31 0.31 -0.18
C LEU A 717 6.61 -0.69 0.95
N THR A 718 7.21 -1.84 0.62
CA THR A 718 7.53 -2.93 1.55
C THR A 718 8.82 -2.61 2.31
N SER A 719 8.80 -1.56 3.14
CA SER A 719 9.94 -1.12 3.95
C SER A 719 9.91 -1.66 5.38
N ASN A 720 11.08 -1.77 6.01
CA ASN A 720 11.22 -2.19 7.41
C ASN A 720 11.38 -1.00 8.37
N ALA A 721 11.46 0.23 7.86
CA ALA A 721 11.47 1.46 8.65
C ALA A 721 10.74 2.56 7.86
N PRO A 722 10.59 3.80 8.40
CA PRO A 722 10.08 4.92 7.61
C PRO A 722 10.82 5.06 6.29
N LEU A 723 10.09 5.36 5.20
CA LEU A 723 10.73 5.61 3.91
C LEU A 723 11.51 6.92 3.99
N THR A 724 12.70 6.95 3.42
CA THR A 724 13.47 8.18 3.31
C THR A 724 13.33 8.72 1.90
N ILE A 725 12.94 9.98 1.75
CA ILE A 725 12.92 10.69 0.47
C ILE A 725 14.05 11.71 0.51
N VAL A 726 14.99 11.61 -0.44
CA VAL A 726 16.10 12.55 -0.58
C VAL A 726 15.87 13.47 -1.77
N VAL A 727 15.93 14.76 -1.49
CA VAL A 727 15.81 15.84 -2.49
C VAL A 727 17.08 16.69 -2.52
N PRO A 728 17.39 17.39 -3.64
CA PRO A 728 18.48 18.34 -3.68
C PRO A 728 18.18 19.54 -2.77
N PRO A 729 19.19 20.18 -2.17
CA PRO A 729 18.98 21.34 -1.31
C PRO A 729 18.37 22.51 -2.10
N ASN A 730 17.42 23.22 -1.49
CA ASN A 730 16.70 24.37 -2.08
C ASN A 730 15.90 24.06 -3.35
N ALA A 731 15.69 22.79 -3.69
CA ALA A 731 14.98 22.37 -4.89
C ALA A 731 13.47 22.36 -4.66
N VAL A 732 12.80 23.46 -5.00
CA VAL A 732 11.37 23.70 -4.69
C VAL A 732 10.46 22.67 -5.36
N HIS A 733 10.74 22.26 -6.60
CA HIS A 733 9.88 21.33 -7.34
C HIS A 733 10.02 19.90 -6.81
N GLU A 734 11.25 19.44 -6.59
CA GLU A 734 11.57 18.14 -6.02
C GLU A 734 11.01 18.01 -4.60
N LEU A 735 11.14 19.05 -3.76
CA LEU A 735 10.51 19.09 -2.44
C LEU A 735 8.99 19.02 -2.54
N SER A 736 8.37 19.71 -3.49
CA SER A 736 6.92 19.62 -3.72
C SER A 736 6.49 18.20 -4.11
N ILE A 737 7.29 17.47 -4.90
CA ILE A 737 7.02 16.06 -5.21
C ILE A 737 7.20 15.19 -3.97
N ALA A 738 8.28 15.39 -3.20
CA ALA A 738 8.51 14.65 -1.96
C ALA A 738 7.34 14.80 -0.97
N LEU A 739 6.85 16.03 -0.78
CA LEU A 739 5.70 16.32 0.09
C LEU A 739 4.41 15.68 -0.43
N ARG A 740 4.19 15.69 -1.75
CA ARG A 740 3.04 15.03 -2.35
C ARG A 740 3.12 13.50 -2.23
N ILE A 741 4.31 12.90 -2.36
CA ILE A 741 4.54 11.46 -2.12
C ILE A 741 4.30 11.14 -0.63
N ALA A 742 4.85 11.93 0.28
CA ALA A 742 4.64 11.77 1.72
C ALA A 742 3.15 11.81 2.09
N HIS A 743 2.40 12.77 1.53
CA HIS A 743 0.96 12.88 1.73
C HIS A 743 0.20 11.64 1.25
N ILE A 744 0.45 11.14 0.03
CA ILE A 744 -0.27 9.97 -0.47
C ILE A 744 0.12 8.67 0.25
N LEU A 745 1.37 8.55 0.73
CA LEU A 745 1.80 7.40 1.54
C LEU A 745 1.09 7.37 2.90
N GLU A 746 0.90 8.54 3.51
CA GLU A 746 0.11 8.69 4.74
C GLU A 746 -1.36 8.32 4.48
N VAL A 747 -1.99 8.91 3.46
CA VAL A 747 -3.42 8.69 3.18
C VAL A 747 -3.74 7.25 2.80
N TYR A 748 -2.97 6.64 1.89
CA TYR A 748 -3.34 5.34 1.31
C TYR A 748 -2.74 4.13 2.05
N HIS A 749 -1.60 4.31 2.75
CA HIS A 749 -0.85 3.20 3.35
C HIS A 749 -0.47 3.43 4.82
N LYS A 750 -0.74 4.61 5.38
CA LYS A 750 -0.24 5.04 6.70
C LYS A 750 1.26 4.79 6.86
N LEU A 751 2.04 4.91 5.77
CA LEU A 751 3.49 4.71 5.79
C LEU A 751 4.17 6.03 6.11
N ASP A 752 5.02 6.02 7.14
CA ASP A 752 5.77 7.18 7.57
C ASP A 752 6.93 7.49 6.61
N THR A 753 7.23 8.79 6.45
CA THR A 753 8.26 9.28 5.52
C THR A 753 9.13 10.36 6.15
N SER A 754 10.44 10.24 5.99
CA SER A 754 11.41 11.28 6.32
C SER A 754 11.88 11.96 5.04
N ILE A 755 11.84 13.30 4.98
CA ILE A 755 12.37 14.06 3.84
C ILE A 755 13.69 14.70 4.26
N LEU A 756 14.76 14.42 3.54
CA LEU A 756 16.12 14.88 3.86
C LEU A 756 16.83 15.42 2.61
N THR A 757 17.83 16.27 2.83
CA THR A 757 18.86 16.53 1.82
C THR A 757 19.88 15.39 1.81
N PHE A 758 20.65 15.27 0.72
CA PHE A 758 21.67 14.22 0.63
C PHE A 758 22.78 14.38 1.69
N SER A 759 23.12 15.61 2.07
CA SER A 759 24.07 15.88 3.15
C SER A 759 23.55 15.42 4.52
N GLU A 760 22.27 15.64 4.80
CA GLU A 760 21.65 15.17 6.05
C GLU A 760 21.58 13.63 6.06
N TYR A 761 21.18 13.03 4.94
CA TYR A 761 21.16 11.58 4.77
C TYR A 761 22.54 10.94 4.98
N ALA A 762 23.60 11.55 4.45
CA ALA A 762 24.96 11.03 4.63
C ALA A 762 25.46 11.10 6.10
N LEU A 763 24.83 11.90 6.95
CA LEU A 763 25.17 12.06 8.37
C LEU A 763 24.32 11.19 9.31
N THR A 764 23.29 10.50 8.81
CA THR A 764 22.46 9.66 9.68
C THR A 764 23.26 8.43 10.15
N ASN A 765 23.50 8.33 11.47
CA ASN A 765 24.10 7.14 12.10
C ASN A 765 23.07 6.01 12.23
N SER A 766 23.47 4.78 11.92
CA SER A 766 22.57 3.62 11.76
C SER A 766 22.42 2.78 13.04
N ASP A 767 21.74 3.30 14.06
CA ASP A 767 21.22 2.45 15.15
C ASP A 767 19.82 1.89 14.84
N THR A 768 19.16 2.40 13.78
CA THR A 768 17.84 1.95 13.34
C THR A 768 17.94 1.06 12.09
N PRO A 769 17.07 0.04 11.95
CA PRO A 769 16.98 -0.77 10.75
C PRO A 769 16.70 0.10 9.51
N PRO A 770 17.29 -0.20 8.35
CA PRO A 770 17.25 0.69 7.21
C PRO A 770 15.89 0.70 6.52
N GLY A 771 15.36 1.90 6.27
CA GLY A 771 14.21 2.14 5.41
C GLY A 771 14.54 2.02 3.93
N ASN A 772 13.51 1.95 3.09
CA ASN A 772 13.65 2.07 1.65
C ASN A 772 13.85 3.55 1.29
N LEU A 773 14.57 3.82 0.20
CA LEU A 773 15.03 5.16 -0.18
C LEU A 773 14.37 5.60 -1.49
N VAL A 774 13.85 6.82 -1.56
CA VAL A 774 13.40 7.46 -2.79
C VAL A 774 14.34 8.63 -3.09
N LEU A 775 14.98 8.63 -4.26
CA LEU A 775 15.79 9.75 -4.72
C LEU A 775 15.00 10.52 -5.77
N ILE A 776 14.85 11.83 -5.57
CA ILE A 776 14.21 12.72 -6.54
C ILE A 776 15.25 13.71 -7.03
N GLY A 777 15.43 13.83 -8.35
CA GLY A 777 16.31 14.85 -8.93
C GLY A 777 16.96 14.40 -10.24
N ASN A 778 17.71 15.31 -10.85
CA ASN A 778 18.38 15.08 -12.13
C ASN A 778 19.78 14.47 -11.99
N THR A 779 20.42 14.18 -13.12
CA THR A 779 21.77 13.61 -13.20
C THR A 779 22.88 14.50 -12.61
N ALA A 780 22.63 15.80 -12.39
CA ALA A 780 23.58 16.69 -11.75
C ALA A 780 23.61 16.51 -10.22
N ALA A 781 22.52 16.01 -9.62
CA ALA A 781 22.37 15.84 -8.18
C ALA A 781 23.43 14.87 -7.60
N PRO A 782 24.09 15.22 -6.48
CA PRO A 782 25.09 14.36 -5.85
C PRO A 782 24.55 12.97 -5.45
N SER A 783 23.30 12.91 -4.99
CA SER A 783 22.62 11.65 -4.62
C SER A 783 22.47 10.69 -5.80
N VAL A 784 22.10 11.20 -6.98
CA VAL A 784 21.95 10.40 -8.21
C VAL A 784 23.31 9.89 -8.69
N LYS A 785 24.36 10.73 -8.66
CA LYS A 785 25.73 10.31 -8.99
C LYS A 785 26.23 9.24 -8.02
N TRP A 786 26.00 9.43 -6.71
CA TRP A 786 26.37 8.44 -5.69
C TRP A 786 25.70 7.09 -5.95
N LEU A 787 24.39 7.08 -6.25
CA LEU A 787 23.65 5.86 -6.54
C LEU A 787 24.25 5.13 -7.75
N LEU A 788 24.41 5.83 -8.88
CA LEU A 788 24.91 5.24 -10.13
C LEU A 788 26.37 4.76 -10.04
N GLN A 789 27.18 5.35 -9.14
CA GLN A 789 28.57 4.96 -8.94
C GLN A 789 28.74 3.79 -7.97
N LYS A 790 27.79 3.59 -7.05
CA LYS A 790 27.94 2.66 -5.92
C LYS A 790 27.01 1.46 -5.99
N SER A 791 25.86 1.56 -6.64
CA SER A 791 24.95 0.45 -6.85
C SER A 791 25.27 -0.30 -8.15
N PRO A 792 25.24 -1.65 -8.15
CA PRO A 792 25.16 -2.43 -9.39
C PRO A 792 23.98 -1.97 -10.25
N THR A 793 24.24 -1.62 -11.50
CA THR A 793 23.19 -1.17 -12.42
C THR A 793 23.62 -1.23 -13.89
N PRO A 794 22.69 -1.45 -14.84
CA PRO A 794 22.94 -1.29 -16.27
C PRO A 794 22.97 0.18 -16.74
N TRP A 795 22.54 1.12 -15.89
CA TRP A 795 22.60 2.54 -16.19
C TRP A 795 24.04 3.05 -16.18
N SER A 796 24.38 3.92 -17.13
CA SER A 796 25.64 4.65 -17.11
C SER A 796 25.41 6.15 -17.28
N LEU A 797 26.31 6.96 -16.70
CA LEU A 797 26.26 8.41 -16.79
C LEU A 797 27.42 8.91 -17.66
N ARG A 798 27.12 9.59 -18.77
CA ARG A 798 28.14 10.23 -19.65
C ARG A 798 27.70 11.66 -19.95
N GLU A 799 28.60 12.63 -19.77
CA GLU A 799 28.33 14.04 -20.10
C GLU A 799 26.98 14.57 -19.58
N ARG A 800 26.61 14.17 -18.35
CA ARG A 800 25.33 14.48 -17.67
C ARG A 800 24.07 13.83 -18.26
N SER A 801 24.21 12.89 -19.19
CA SER A 801 23.07 12.12 -19.74
C SER A 801 23.11 10.68 -19.24
N LEU A 802 21.93 10.12 -18.95
CA LEU A 802 21.79 8.70 -18.63
C LEU A 802 21.81 7.88 -19.92
N PHE A 803 22.43 6.72 -19.85
CA PHE A 803 22.45 5.73 -20.92
C PHE A 803 22.02 4.38 -20.38
N LEU A 804 21.15 3.70 -21.13
CA LEU A 804 20.75 2.33 -20.88
C LEU A 804 20.98 1.51 -22.16
N GLN A 805 21.78 0.45 -22.07
CA GLN A 805 22.16 -0.36 -23.25
C GLN A 805 22.66 0.48 -24.44
N GLY A 806 23.45 1.52 -24.16
CA GLY A 806 23.98 2.44 -25.17
C GLY A 806 22.99 3.46 -25.73
N ARG A 807 21.69 3.39 -25.39
CA ARG A 807 20.69 4.42 -25.76
C ARG A 807 20.71 5.55 -24.75
N ALA A 808 20.80 6.78 -25.24
CA ALA A 808 20.86 7.98 -24.42
C ALA A 808 19.44 8.47 -24.06
N VAL A 809 19.26 8.90 -22.81
CA VAL A 809 18.05 9.60 -22.33
C VAL A 809 18.34 11.10 -22.40
N THR A 810 18.14 11.69 -23.58
CA THR A 810 18.55 13.07 -23.90
C THR A 810 17.42 13.97 -24.36
N GLN A 811 16.21 13.43 -24.57
CA GLN A 811 15.09 14.24 -25.03
C GLN A 811 14.62 15.20 -23.92
N ALA A 812 14.24 16.41 -24.32
CA ALA A 812 13.60 17.39 -23.43
C ALA A 812 12.32 16.77 -22.82
N GLY A 813 12.08 17.00 -21.53
CA GLY A 813 10.92 16.46 -20.82
C GLY A 813 10.92 14.93 -20.60
N GLN A 814 11.99 14.21 -20.98
CA GLN A 814 12.11 12.77 -20.76
C GLN A 814 12.38 12.47 -19.28
N ALA A 815 11.82 11.38 -18.78
CA ALA A 815 11.90 10.98 -17.40
C ALA A 815 12.27 9.51 -17.23
N VAL A 816 12.97 9.23 -16.13
CA VAL A 816 13.41 7.89 -15.73
C VAL A 816 12.82 7.60 -14.36
N VAL A 817 12.19 6.44 -14.25
CA VAL A 817 11.82 5.82 -12.99
C VAL A 817 12.58 4.51 -12.93
N SER A 818 13.36 4.25 -11.88
CA SER A 818 14.18 3.03 -11.81
C SER A 818 14.45 2.58 -10.38
N THR A 819 14.34 1.29 -10.11
CA THR A 819 14.76 0.64 -8.87
C THR A 819 16.25 0.31 -8.91
N PHE A 820 16.87 0.27 -7.74
CA PHE A 820 18.27 -0.12 -7.51
C PHE A 820 18.39 -0.84 -6.17
N PRO A 821 19.41 -1.71 -5.99
CA PRO A 821 19.77 -2.14 -4.65
C PRO A 821 20.43 -0.95 -3.94
N HIS A 822 20.17 -0.78 -2.65
CA HIS A 822 20.89 0.23 -1.88
C HIS A 822 22.39 -0.14 -1.79
N PRO A 823 23.33 0.81 -1.99
CA PRO A 823 24.77 0.53 -2.04
C PRO A 823 25.37 -0.20 -0.84
N SER A 824 24.80 0.00 0.35
CA SER A 824 25.38 -0.47 1.62
C SER A 824 24.38 -1.07 2.60
N LEU A 825 23.09 -1.13 2.25
CA LEU A 825 22.02 -1.54 3.17
C LEU A 825 21.15 -2.56 2.46
N PRO A 826 20.51 -3.49 3.17
CA PRO A 826 19.55 -4.44 2.60
C PRO A 826 18.21 -3.75 2.28
N SER A 827 18.21 -2.61 1.59
CA SER A 827 17.05 -1.79 1.20
C SER A 827 16.96 -1.56 -0.32
N THR A 828 15.78 -1.15 -0.81
CA THR A 828 15.57 -0.77 -2.24
C THR A 828 15.66 0.74 -2.35
N VAL A 829 16.27 1.22 -3.43
CA VAL A 829 16.22 2.62 -3.84
C VAL A 829 15.30 2.77 -5.06
N LEU A 830 14.39 3.74 -5.05
CA LEU A 830 13.62 4.17 -6.22
C LEU A 830 14.11 5.55 -6.66
N LEU A 831 14.59 5.67 -7.89
CA LEU A 831 14.99 6.93 -8.52
C LEU A 831 13.82 7.49 -9.33
N LEU A 832 13.45 8.74 -9.08
CA LEU A 832 12.58 9.57 -9.92
C LEU A 832 13.43 10.71 -10.51
N SER A 833 13.73 10.63 -11.80
CA SER A 833 14.68 11.55 -12.44
C SER A 833 14.14 12.15 -13.73
N SER A 834 14.35 13.45 -13.91
CA SER A 834 14.17 14.14 -15.18
C SER A 834 15.00 15.43 -15.19
N ASN A 835 15.33 15.92 -16.38
CA ASN A 835 16.02 17.21 -16.55
C ASN A 835 15.05 18.40 -16.61
N GLU A 836 13.73 18.16 -16.69
CA GLU A 836 12.71 19.20 -16.77
C GLU A 836 11.52 18.90 -15.85
N GLY A 837 10.80 19.95 -15.46
CA GLY A 837 9.67 19.84 -14.54
C GLY A 837 8.56 18.92 -15.05
N ALA A 838 8.19 19.02 -16.32
CA ALA A 838 7.12 18.20 -16.89
C ALA A 838 7.45 16.70 -16.87
N GLY A 839 8.70 16.33 -17.18
CA GLY A 839 9.14 14.95 -17.07
C GLY A 839 9.14 14.47 -15.62
N LEU A 840 9.52 15.33 -14.67
CA LEU A 840 9.48 14.97 -13.25
C LEU A 840 8.04 14.75 -12.74
N GLU A 841 7.04 15.49 -13.24
CA GLU A 841 5.62 15.23 -12.97
C GLU A 841 5.15 13.89 -13.57
N ARG A 842 5.68 13.47 -14.72
CA ARG A 842 5.41 12.12 -15.28
C ARG A 842 6.01 11.03 -14.39
N ALA A 843 7.25 11.20 -13.94
CA ALA A 843 7.90 10.29 -12.99
C ALA A 843 7.15 10.19 -11.66
N TYR A 844 6.70 11.32 -11.11
CA TYR A 844 5.87 11.38 -9.91
C TYR A 844 4.60 10.53 -10.05
N ARG A 845 3.88 10.67 -11.17
CA ARG A 845 2.68 9.88 -11.41
C ARG A 845 2.96 8.38 -11.43
N GLN A 846 4.15 7.91 -11.80
CA GLN A 846 4.48 6.47 -11.77
C GLN A 846 4.83 5.93 -10.37
N PHE A 847 4.79 6.76 -9.32
CA PHE A 847 4.97 6.26 -7.96
C PHE A 847 3.88 5.21 -7.64
N PRO A 848 4.25 3.98 -7.24
CA PRO A 848 3.38 2.79 -7.30
C PRO A 848 2.41 2.71 -6.11
N LEU A 849 1.48 3.66 -6.05
CA LEU A 849 0.59 3.85 -4.90
C LEU A 849 -0.53 2.80 -4.78
N ARG A 850 -0.97 2.20 -5.88
CA ARG A 850 -2.13 1.29 -5.92
C ARG A 850 -1.76 -0.02 -6.61
N THR A 851 -2.43 -1.10 -6.23
CA THR A 851 -2.43 -2.36 -7.00
C THR A 851 -2.97 -2.11 -8.42
N GLY A 852 -2.49 -2.92 -9.37
CA GLY A 852 -2.85 -2.79 -10.79
C GLY A 852 -2.12 -1.66 -11.55
N VAL A 853 -1.29 -0.85 -10.89
CA VAL A 853 -0.42 0.13 -11.58
C VAL A 853 0.81 -0.61 -12.12
N THR A 854 0.96 -0.65 -13.44
CA THR A 854 2.00 -1.45 -14.11
C THR A 854 3.34 -0.73 -14.17
N THR A 855 3.99 -0.54 -13.03
CA THR A 855 5.35 0.06 -12.95
C THR A 855 6.40 -1.04 -12.69
N PRO A 856 7.17 -1.47 -13.71
CA PRO A 856 8.23 -2.48 -13.54
C PRO A 856 9.44 -1.89 -12.79
N ASP A 857 10.60 -2.56 -12.81
CA ASP A 857 11.80 -2.03 -12.16
C ASP A 857 12.23 -0.69 -12.76
N TRP A 858 12.09 -0.52 -14.09
CA TRP A 858 12.48 0.72 -14.75
C TRP A 858 11.56 1.11 -15.90
N LEU A 859 11.40 2.41 -16.09
CA LEU A 859 10.66 3.06 -17.16
C LEU A 859 11.47 4.24 -17.72
N VAL A 860 11.39 4.43 -19.03
CA VAL A 860 11.78 5.65 -19.74
C VAL A 860 10.55 6.19 -20.44
N MET A 861 10.23 7.46 -20.18
CA MET A 861 9.00 8.07 -20.68
C MET A 861 9.22 9.49 -21.19
N SER A 862 8.57 9.82 -22.30
CA SER A 862 8.51 11.13 -22.92
C SER A 862 7.06 11.64 -22.92
N GLU A 863 6.75 12.69 -23.68
CA GLU A 863 5.38 13.23 -23.81
C GLU A 863 4.39 12.23 -24.42
N GLY A 864 4.86 11.18 -25.11
CA GLY A 864 3.99 10.16 -25.70
C GLY A 864 3.00 9.52 -24.72
N VAL A 865 3.41 9.34 -23.44
CA VAL A 865 2.55 8.72 -22.42
C VAL A 865 1.30 9.54 -22.09
N ASP A 866 1.39 10.86 -22.22
CA ASP A 866 0.29 11.78 -21.87
C ASP A 866 -0.92 11.61 -22.80
N ASN A 867 -0.68 11.13 -24.03
CA ASN A 867 -1.68 10.95 -25.07
C ASN A 867 -1.95 9.49 -25.43
N MET A 868 -0.98 8.58 -25.28
CA MET A 868 -1.12 7.17 -25.66
C MET A 868 -1.18 6.24 -24.43
N GLY A 869 -1.16 6.79 -23.21
CA GLY A 869 -1.06 6.00 -21.99
C GLY A 869 0.26 5.21 -21.96
N ALA A 870 0.26 4.01 -21.40
CA ALA A 870 1.46 3.19 -21.24
C ALA A 870 2.10 2.77 -22.58
N ALA A 871 1.36 2.83 -23.69
CA ALA A 871 1.91 2.57 -25.02
C ALA A 871 2.86 3.66 -25.53
N GLY A 872 2.84 4.85 -24.92
CA GLY A 872 3.76 5.94 -25.24
C GLY A 872 5.09 5.90 -24.49
N LEU A 873 5.42 4.80 -23.83
CA LEU A 873 6.71 4.61 -23.16
C LEU A 873 7.84 4.50 -24.19
N ASP A 874 9.01 5.06 -23.86
CA ASP A 874 10.22 4.90 -24.68
C ASP A 874 10.99 3.62 -24.29
N GLY A 875 10.75 3.10 -23.09
CA GLY A 875 11.36 1.87 -22.60
C GLY A 875 10.77 1.40 -21.28
N ALA A 876 10.78 0.09 -21.06
CA ALA A 876 10.31 -0.53 -19.81
C ALA A 876 10.99 -1.88 -19.58
N GLY A 877 11.19 -2.26 -18.32
CA GLY A 877 11.67 -3.62 -18.01
C GLY A 877 11.87 -3.92 -16.54
N THR A 878 12.13 -5.20 -16.25
CA THR A 878 12.55 -5.68 -14.93
C THR A 878 14.03 -5.99 -14.91
N TRP A 879 14.76 -5.75 -13.81
CA TRP A 879 16.19 -6.10 -13.79
C TRP A 879 16.43 -7.61 -13.67
N GLY A 880 17.61 -8.05 -14.09
CA GLY A 880 18.03 -9.45 -14.04
C GLY A 880 18.61 -9.81 -12.69
N ARG A 881 18.92 -11.09 -12.48
CA ARG A 881 19.66 -11.53 -11.28
C ARG A 881 20.92 -10.67 -11.11
N GLU A 882 21.28 -10.32 -9.87
CA GLU A 882 22.41 -9.44 -9.58
C GLU A 882 22.28 -8.02 -10.18
N TRP A 883 21.06 -7.58 -10.48
CA TRP A 883 20.75 -6.23 -10.96
C TRP A 883 21.39 -5.88 -12.31
N VAL A 884 21.56 -6.89 -13.17
CA VAL A 884 22.05 -6.73 -14.54
C VAL A 884 20.90 -6.57 -15.54
N TRP A 885 21.21 -6.38 -16.82
CA TRP A 885 20.21 -6.31 -17.89
C TRP A 885 19.47 -7.64 -18.05
N ASN A 886 18.15 -7.57 -18.23
CA ASN A 886 17.26 -8.74 -18.36
C ASN A 886 16.64 -8.75 -19.77
N GLU A 887 17.36 -9.28 -20.75
CA GLU A 887 16.90 -9.33 -22.14
C GLU A 887 15.47 -9.89 -22.29
N PRO A 888 15.08 -11.00 -21.62
CA PRO A 888 13.73 -11.55 -21.77
C PRO A 888 12.60 -10.74 -21.14
N MET A 889 12.90 -9.69 -20.38
CA MET A 889 11.93 -8.84 -19.66
C MET A 889 12.28 -7.35 -19.79
N SER A 890 12.86 -6.95 -20.93
CA SER A 890 13.22 -5.57 -21.23
C SER A 890 12.80 -5.18 -22.64
N TRP A 891 12.34 -3.94 -22.82
CA TRP A 891 11.92 -3.38 -24.10
C TRP A 891 12.36 -1.92 -24.21
N LEU A 892 12.88 -1.54 -25.38
CA LEU A 892 13.28 -0.17 -25.73
C LEU A 892 12.76 0.13 -27.14
N ASN A 893 12.05 1.26 -27.30
CA ASN A 893 11.50 1.73 -28.59
C ASN A 893 12.60 2.14 -29.57
#